data_AF-H2JA66-F1
#
_entry.id   AF-H2JA66-F1
#
_cell.length_a   1.000
_cell.length_b   1.000
_cell.length_c   1.000
_cell.angle_alpha   90.00
_cell.angle_beta   90.00
_cell.angle_gamma   90.00
#
_symmetry.space_group_name_H-M   'P 1'
#
loop_
_entity.id
_entity.type
_entity.pdbx_description
1 polymer ?
#
loop_
_entity_poly.entity_id
_entity_poly.type
_entity_poly.pdbx_seq_one_letter_code
_entity_poly.pdbx_strand_id
1 'polypeptide(L)'
;MNSYSKLRVLLTMVLALLITMSSLYNPFIANANGNEVLSVENPNGTIFINEGDSYSLPQTIPATLADGSRADVAVIWQSAKINTHNEGIYQLVGSIAGYSEKINWNLIVNPVVYTVLRQAYVLPQTLPYFPADSTGYEVEVAWDSQTADTTNPGTYKYVGSIEGLSLQVALTLNVAGEIASLKYYAWGEDAYQGIDYSLPETVEVNIVGGGTARVPVIWTPSVIDLSVLGNFKFVGRIEGFSREMTLTVNVNPPIVSFVGMPVTVPQYGSVKMPVTVAAQLSNGTYKLGFDNVTWNTEMLDVTKAGEYKVEGIVKGFLQKAYVTVTVVPQYTIEDIRASVKKGEPYDLPATVKAKRYDGTVVDLPVEWNTTSVDTTIEGTQNFEGKVEGYEGTVKLTLIVQTEDIVYIADPNLEKAVRSAISKPTGDILKSDMLKITYLNAKYLDIVSLEGIQYAKNLFMLYLTDNQVGDISQLSELTNLQYLFLNYNNIKSLIPLEKLSKLYMLGLESNQITDLSPLKNLTNLNNLGVDRNPLMDISCIKDFNTNISSLSMYSCKIEDISSLSVLKNLSTLRLGYNNIKDITSLSSLTNLQDVDLSDNAIEDFSTLSYLGKLTKLDLSGNSIRDYSSYTRFNDNIKIDFWGFSQTKAEITSFLTTADQIIASVVTPDMTPLEKEKALHDYICKNTNYTLGVYTGAYGVLIDKKGACDAIADTMNILLNRAGIECIKVAHGWAGGAHAWNIVKIEGKYYHLDCTWDTIYTKQNAALSYKYFNVNDAFLKSEGRTWDTTKYPICE
;
A
#
# COMPACT_ATOMS: atom_id res chain seq x y z
N MET A 1 -30.04 -56.95 -42.42
CA MET A 1 -30.45 -55.75 -41.64
C MET A 1 -29.23 -55.30 -40.85
N ASN A 2 -28.18 -54.76 -41.46
CA ASN A 2 -27.99 -53.55 -42.28
C ASN A 2 -27.83 -52.27 -41.45
N SER A 3 -26.73 -51.59 -41.83
CA SER A 3 -26.47 -50.16 -41.77
C SER A 3 -26.26 -49.52 -40.40
N TYR A 4 -25.15 -49.84 -39.73
CA TYR A 4 -24.35 -48.87 -38.95
C TYR A 4 -22.84 -49.21 -38.84
N SER A 5 -22.40 -50.39 -39.31
CA SER A 5 -20.99 -50.82 -39.28
C SER A 5 -20.16 -50.51 -40.55
N LYS A 6 -20.66 -49.65 -41.46
CA LYS A 6 -19.97 -49.28 -42.72
C LYS A 6 -19.53 -47.81 -42.83
N LEU A 7 -19.61 -47.00 -41.77
CA LEU A 7 -19.17 -45.59 -41.79
C LEU A 7 -17.84 -45.31 -41.06
N ARG A 8 -17.27 -46.28 -40.33
CA ARG A 8 -15.98 -46.13 -39.61
C ARG A 8 -14.74 -46.62 -40.37
N VAL A 9 -14.91 -47.16 -41.58
CA VAL A 9 -13.79 -47.65 -42.42
C VAL A 9 -13.46 -46.65 -43.55
N LEU A 10 -14.23 -45.57 -43.73
CA LEU A 10 -14.02 -44.59 -44.81
C LEU A 10 -13.49 -43.21 -44.34
N LEU A 11 -13.38 -42.94 -43.03
CA LEU A 11 -12.82 -41.66 -42.54
C LEU A 11 -11.39 -41.79 -42.00
N THR A 12 -10.95 -43.00 -41.63
CA THR A 12 -9.58 -43.30 -41.19
C THR A 12 -8.58 -43.37 -42.36
N MET A 13 -9.07 -43.41 -43.61
CA MET A 13 -8.23 -43.41 -44.83
C MET A 13 -8.08 -42.03 -45.49
N VAL A 14 -8.73 -40.98 -44.97
CA VAL A 14 -8.59 -39.60 -45.51
C VAL A 14 -7.74 -38.69 -44.60
N LEU A 15 -7.47 -39.08 -43.35
CA LEU A 15 -6.56 -38.34 -42.47
C LEU A 15 -5.10 -38.84 -42.50
N ALA A 16 -4.86 -40.05 -43.01
CA ALA A 16 -3.52 -40.63 -43.17
C ALA A 16 -2.79 -40.18 -44.45
N LEU A 17 -3.42 -39.34 -45.28
CA LEU A 17 -2.85 -38.81 -46.54
C LEU A 17 -2.60 -37.30 -46.55
N LEU A 18 -2.76 -36.61 -45.41
CA LEU A 18 -2.42 -35.18 -45.23
C LEU A 18 -1.31 -34.95 -44.19
N ILE A 19 -0.77 -36.01 -43.59
CA ILE A 19 0.38 -35.97 -42.66
C ILE A 19 1.73 -36.06 -43.42
N THR A 20 1.71 -36.16 -44.75
CA THR A 20 2.93 -36.26 -45.58
C THR A 20 3.30 -35.02 -46.39
N MET A 21 2.67 -33.85 -46.19
CA MET A 21 3.13 -32.58 -46.80
C MET A 21 2.86 -31.35 -45.91
N SER A 22 3.55 -31.25 -44.78
CA SER A 22 3.91 -29.94 -44.19
C SER A 22 5.20 -30.03 -43.36
N SER A 23 6.13 -30.90 -43.76
CA SER A 23 7.53 -30.92 -43.33
C SER A 23 8.37 -29.95 -44.16
N LEU A 24 7.92 -28.70 -44.24
CA LEU A 24 8.68 -27.59 -44.82
C LEU A 24 8.36 -26.33 -44.03
N TYR A 25 8.93 -26.17 -42.83
CA TYR A 25 9.68 -24.97 -42.46
C TYR A 25 10.35 -25.17 -41.08
N ASN A 26 11.66 -25.00 -41.09
CA ASN A 26 12.63 -25.22 -40.03
C ASN A 26 12.94 -23.88 -39.33
N PRO A 27 13.38 -23.86 -38.06
CA PRO A 27 14.45 -22.93 -37.72
C PRO A 27 15.60 -23.65 -37.02
N PHE A 28 16.61 -24.03 -37.83
CA PHE A 28 17.98 -24.19 -37.35
C PHE A 28 18.54 -22.81 -37.03
N ILE A 29 18.98 -22.62 -35.79
CA ILE A 29 20.19 -21.84 -35.52
C ILE A 29 21.15 -22.78 -34.79
N ALA A 30 22.02 -23.43 -35.56
CA ALA A 30 23.37 -23.78 -35.13
C ALA A 30 24.27 -24.02 -36.35
N ASN A 31 25.32 -23.21 -36.42
CA ASN A 31 26.38 -23.09 -37.42
C ASN A 31 26.02 -22.41 -38.74
N ALA A 32 26.36 -21.12 -38.82
CA ALA A 32 26.27 -20.30 -40.02
C ALA A 32 27.25 -20.68 -41.16
N ASN A 33 28.00 -21.79 -41.07
CA ASN A 33 28.91 -22.24 -42.14
C ASN A 33 28.86 -23.74 -42.50
N GLY A 34 27.98 -24.56 -41.94
CA GLY A 34 27.79 -25.95 -42.41
C GLY A 34 29.01 -26.89 -42.33
N ASN A 35 30.06 -26.56 -41.56
CA ASN A 35 31.22 -27.43 -41.36
C ASN A 35 30.91 -28.56 -40.38
N GLU A 36 31.26 -29.79 -40.76
CA GLU A 36 31.08 -31.03 -39.99
C GLU A 36 31.96 -31.03 -38.72
N VAL A 37 31.47 -31.59 -37.61
CA VAL A 37 32.21 -31.65 -36.34
C VAL A 37 33.10 -32.90 -36.34
N LEU A 38 34.42 -32.73 -36.19
CA LEU A 38 35.39 -33.83 -36.26
C LEU A 38 35.55 -34.55 -34.93
N SER A 39 35.68 -33.80 -33.84
CA SER A 39 35.81 -34.35 -32.49
C SER A 39 35.34 -33.36 -31.45
N VAL A 40 34.90 -33.89 -30.32
CA VAL A 40 34.39 -33.13 -29.17
C VAL A 40 35.28 -33.38 -27.97
N GLU A 41 35.55 -32.35 -27.18
CA GLU A 41 36.34 -32.53 -25.95
C GLU A 41 35.45 -33.06 -24.82
N ASN A 42 35.96 -34.08 -24.13
CA ASN A 42 35.33 -34.72 -22.98
C ASN A 42 33.88 -35.23 -23.23
N PRO A 43 33.67 -36.11 -24.24
CA PRO A 43 32.34 -36.63 -24.57
C PRO A 43 31.72 -37.45 -23.43
N ASN A 44 32.52 -37.89 -22.45
CA ASN A 44 32.06 -38.69 -21.32
C ASN A 44 32.48 -38.06 -19.99
N GLY A 45 31.56 -37.33 -19.37
CA GLY A 45 31.74 -36.68 -18.05
C GLY A 45 30.91 -37.34 -16.96
N THR A 46 31.14 -36.96 -15.71
CA THR A 46 30.36 -37.45 -14.56
C THR A 46 30.02 -36.30 -13.62
N ILE A 47 28.76 -36.24 -13.17
CA ILE A 47 28.23 -35.25 -12.22
C ILE A 47 27.80 -35.99 -10.96
N PHE A 48 28.17 -35.48 -9.79
CA PHE A 48 27.79 -36.04 -8.49
C PHE A 48 26.87 -35.09 -7.74
N ILE A 49 25.74 -35.60 -7.26
CA ILE A 49 24.77 -34.87 -6.43
C ILE A 49 24.23 -35.79 -5.32
N ASN A 50 23.64 -35.23 -4.25
CA ASN A 50 22.91 -36.04 -3.28
C ASN A 50 21.44 -36.18 -3.67
N GLU A 51 20.76 -37.15 -3.06
CA GLU A 51 19.33 -37.33 -3.21
C GLU A 51 18.55 -36.02 -2.91
N GLY A 52 17.70 -35.60 -3.84
CA GLY A 52 16.89 -34.38 -3.77
C GLY A 52 17.56 -33.10 -4.28
N ASP A 53 18.89 -33.11 -4.52
CA ASP A 53 19.60 -31.95 -5.06
C ASP A 53 19.25 -31.71 -6.55
N SER A 54 19.30 -30.45 -6.98
CA SER A 54 19.13 -30.10 -8.39
C SER A 54 20.46 -30.12 -9.15
N TYR A 55 20.44 -30.50 -10.44
CA TYR A 55 21.59 -30.40 -11.34
C TYR A 55 21.26 -29.62 -12.61
N SER A 56 22.31 -29.18 -13.30
CA SER A 56 22.21 -28.53 -14.62
C SER A 56 23.22 -29.14 -15.58
N LEU A 57 22.86 -29.18 -16.87
CA LEU A 57 23.71 -29.72 -17.93
C LEU A 57 24.26 -28.60 -18.81
N PRO A 58 25.50 -28.74 -19.30
CA PRO A 58 26.11 -27.75 -20.16
C PRO A 58 25.31 -27.65 -21.46
N GLN A 59 25.02 -26.41 -21.89
CA GLN A 59 24.27 -26.14 -23.11
C GLN A 59 25.16 -26.19 -24.36
N THR A 60 26.48 -26.06 -24.19
CA THR A 60 27.48 -26.17 -25.24
C THR A 60 28.68 -26.99 -24.75
N ILE A 61 29.38 -27.66 -25.67
CA ILE A 61 30.63 -28.39 -25.41
C ILE A 61 31.68 -27.93 -26.44
N PRO A 62 32.95 -27.72 -26.04
CA PRO A 62 34.02 -27.39 -26.97
C PRO A 62 34.28 -28.51 -27.98
N ALA A 63 34.42 -28.16 -29.26
CA ALA A 63 34.69 -29.11 -30.34
C ALA A 63 35.68 -28.58 -31.38
N THR A 64 36.30 -29.50 -32.12
CA THR A 64 37.14 -29.20 -33.29
C THR A 64 36.36 -29.49 -34.57
N LEU A 65 36.33 -28.53 -35.48
CA LEU A 65 35.58 -28.59 -36.74
C LEU A 65 36.43 -29.14 -37.89
N ALA A 66 35.79 -29.54 -38.99
CA ALA A 66 36.42 -30.11 -40.18
C ALA A 66 37.52 -29.24 -40.83
N ASP A 67 37.47 -27.91 -40.64
CA ASP A 67 38.48 -26.96 -41.11
C ASP A 67 39.67 -26.78 -40.15
N GLY A 68 39.67 -27.51 -39.02
CA GLY A 68 40.71 -27.47 -37.99
C GLY A 68 40.54 -26.39 -36.92
N SER A 69 39.51 -25.54 -37.02
CA SER A 69 39.20 -24.53 -36.00
C SER A 69 38.49 -25.10 -34.77
N ARG A 70 38.56 -24.40 -33.62
CA ARG A 70 37.88 -24.78 -32.37
C ARG A 70 36.67 -23.87 -32.11
N ALA A 71 35.55 -24.46 -31.72
CA ALA A 71 34.32 -23.73 -31.37
C ALA A 71 33.47 -24.50 -30.35
N ASP A 72 32.70 -23.77 -29.53
CA ASP A 72 31.71 -24.36 -28.63
C ASP A 72 30.44 -24.69 -29.42
N VAL A 73 30.08 -25.96 -29.44
CA VAL A 73 28.91 -26.48 -30.18
C VAL A 73 27.77 -26.81 -29.24
N ALA A 74 26.54 -26.47 -29.64
CA ALA A 74 25.35 -26.70 -28.83
C ALA A 74 25.07 -28.18 -28.65
N VAL A 75 24.77 -28.58 -27.41
CA VAL A 75 24.41 -29.96 -27.07
C VAL A 75 22.92 -30.03 -26.79
N ILE A 76 22.25 -30.94 -27.50
CA ILE A 76 20.86 -31.26 -27.24
C ILE A 76 20.84 -32.55 -26.43
N TRP A 77 20.50 -32.43 -25.15
CA TRP A 77 20.36 -33.56 -24.24
C TRP A 77 19.04 -34.27 -24.50
N GLN A 78 19.11 -35.57 -24.81
CA GLN A 78 17.95 -36.40 -25.16
C GLN A 78 17.32 -37.07 -23.94
N SER A 79 18.03 -37.11 -22.80
CA SER A 79 17.52 -37.69 -21.57
C SER A 79 16.49 -36.76 -20.91
N ALA A 80 15.37 -37.33 -20.47
CA ALA A 80 14.42 -36.61 -19.60
C ALA A 80 15.11 -36.17 -18.31
N LYS A 81 14.62 -35.08 -17.69
CA LYS A 81 15.15 -34.61 -16.41
C LYS A 81 15.01 -35.73 -15.37
N ILE A 82 16.13 -36.16 -14.81
CA ILE A 82 16.19 -37.27 -13.87
C ILE A 82 15.58 -36.83 -12.54
N ASN A 83 14.73 -37.69 -11.96
CA ASN A 83 14.26 -37.48 -10.59
C ASN A 83 15.39 -37.79 -9.63
N THR A 84 15.96 -36.76 -9.03
CA THR A 84 17.09 -36.87 -8.13
C THR A 84 16.70 -37.34 -6.73
N HIS A 85 15.42 -37.60 -6.44
CA HIS A 85 14.96 -38.20 -5.18
C HIS A 85 15.08 -39.74 -5.16
N ASN A 86 15.71 -40.33 -6.16
CA ASN A 86 16.02 -41.75 -6.18
C ASN A 86 17.53 -41.89 -6.33
N GLU A 87 18.19 -42.49 -5.35
CA GLU A 87 19.60 -42.82 -5.44
C GLU A 87 19.90 -43.72 -6.65
N GLY A 88 21.09 -43.57 -7.22
CA GLY A 88 21.51 -44.36 -8.37
C GLY A 88 22.30 -43.57 -9.39
N ILE A 89 22.81 -44.28 -10.40
CA ILE A 89 23.57 -43.69 -11.50
C ILE A 89 22.70 -43.67 -12.75
N TYR A 90 22.55 -42.49 -13.34
CA TYR A 90 21.71 -42.25 -14.50
C TYR A 90 22.56 -41.82 -15.69
N GLN A 91 22.35 -42.47 -16.84
CA GLN A 91 22.99 -42.04 -18.07
C GLN A 91 22.26 -40.87 -18.74
N LEU A 92 23.04 -39.86 -19.05
CA LEU A 92 22.63 -38.66 -19.75
C LEU A 92 23.25 -38.69 -21.14
N VAL A 93 22.40 -38.77 -22.15
CA VAL A 93 22.82 -38.90 -23.55
C VAL A 93 22.55 -37.61 -24.29
N GLY A 94 23.60 -37.01 -24.85
CA GLY A 94 23.56 -35.80 -25.65
C GLY A 94 23.84 -36.07 -27.12
N SER A 95 23.27 -35.25 -27.99
CA SER A 95 23.56 -35.23 -29.42
C SER A 95 23.94 -33.82 -29.86
N ILE A 96 24.87 -33.75 -30.81
CA ILE A 96 25.32 -32.51 -31.43
C ILE A 96 25.00 -32.59 -32.92
N ALA A 97 24.40 -31.54 -33.48
CA ALA A 97 24.06 -31.51 -34.90
C ALA A 97 25.33 -31.56 -35.77
N GLY A 98 25.41 -32.52 -36.69
CA GLY A 98 26.58 -32.71 -37.56
C GLY A 98 27.74 -33.49 -36.93
N TYR A 99 27.52 -34.13 -35.77
CA TYR A 99 28.44 -35.10 -35.17
C TYR A 99 27.73 -36.47 -35.07
N SER A 100 28.33 -37.51 -35.60
CA SER A 100 27.68 -38.83 -35.73
C SER A 100 27.70 -39.66 -34.44
N GLU A 101 28.61 -39.35 -33.51
CA GLU A 101 28.72 -40.03 -32.22
C GLU A 101 27.88 -39.34 -31.12
N LYS A 102 27.52 -40.11 -30.09
CA LYS A 102 26.72 -39.61 -28.94
C LYS A 102 27.63 -39.21 -27.78
N ILE A 103 27.21 -38.18 -27.05
CA ILE A 103 27.83 -37.72 -25.80
C ILE A 103 27.19 -38.49 -24.64
N ASN A 104 27.95 -39.16 -23.78
CA ASN A 104 27.40 -39.99 -22.71
C ASN A 104 27.97 -39.60 -21.36
N TRP A 105 27.16 -38.94 -20.54
CA TRP A 105 27.55 -38.51 -19.19
C TRP A 105 26.83 -39.32 -18.13
N ASN A 106 27.47 -39.53 -17.00
CA ASN A 106 26.84 -40.17 -15.84
C ASN A 106 26.42 -39.10 -14.82
N LEU A 107 25.19 -39.18 -14.33
CA LEU A 107 24.75 -38.47 -13.14
C LEU A 107 24.64 -39.48 -11.99
N ILE A 108 25.49 -39.31 -10.98
CA ILE A 108 25.51 -40.14 -9.79
C ILE A 108 24.75 -39.41 -8.69
N VAL A 109 23.59 -39.94 -8.32
CA VAL A 109 22.76 -39.48 -7.19
C VAL A 109 23.11 -40.33 -5.99
N ASN A 110 23.85 -39.77 -5.05
CA ASN A 110 24.27 -40.47 -3.85
C ASN A 110 23.08 -40.60 -2.86
N PRO A 111 22.92 -41.77 -2.21
CA PRO A 111 21.99 -41.97 -1.10
C PRO A 111 22.14 -40.91 -0.01
N VAL A 112 21.02 -40.45 0.56
CA VAL A 112 21.05 -39.78 1.86
C VAL A 112 20.43 -40.70 2.91
N VAL A 113 21.28 -41.30 3.75
CA VAL A 113 20.80 -42.23 4.79
C VAL A 113 20.43 -41.45 6.05
N TYR A 114 19.17 -41.60 6.47
CA TYR A 114 18.66 -41.11 7.75
C TYR A 114 18.53 -42.29 8.73
N THR A 115 19.14 -42.20 9.91
CA THR A 115 19.01 -43.25 10.94
C THR A 115 18.84 -42.63 12.33
N VAL A 116 17.98 -43.24 13.14
CA VAL A 116 17.83 -42.95 14.58
C VAL A 116 18.30 -44.17 15.35
N LEU A 117 19.59 -44.28 15.71
CA LEU A 117 20.08 -45.38 16.56
C LEU A 117 21.28 -44.97 17.44
N ARG A 118 21.29 -45.43 18.70
CA ARG A 118 22.38 -45.28 19.69
C ARG A 118 23.57 -46.25 19.48
N GLN A 119 23.90 -46.66 18.25
CA GLN A 119 25.06 -47.52 17.98
C GLN A 119 25.79 -47.10 16.69
N ALA A 120 27.10 -47.41 16.64
CA ALA A 120 28.00 -47.08 15.54
C ALA A 120 27.50 -47.66 14.20
N TYR A 121 27.40 -46.79 13.18
CA TYR A 121 27.01 -47.19 11.83
C TYR A 121 28.23 -47.67 11.04
N VAL A 122 28.14 -48.86 10.46
CA VAL A 122 29.20 -49.44 9.62
C VAL A 122 28.93 -49.04 8.17
N LEU A 123 29.91 -48.39 7.54
CA LEU A 123 29.80 -47.96 6.14
C LEU A 123 29.72 -49.16 5.19
N PRO A 124 28.91 -49.10 4.12
CA PRO A 124 28.76 -50.20 3.17
C PRO A 124 30.07 -50.49 2.44
N GLN A 125 30.52 -51.74 2.42
CA GLN A 125 31.83 -52.12 1.85
C GLN A 125 31.80 -52.27 0.32
N THR A 126 30.62 -52.47 -0.26
CA THR A 126 30.38 -52.52 -1.69
C THR A 126 29.29 -51.56 -2.09
N LEU A 127 29.37 -51.03 -3.31
CA LEU A 127 28.29 -50.27 -3.94
C LEU A 127 27.95 -50.90 -5.30
N PRO A 128 26.69 -50.82 -5.74
CA PRO A 128 26.32 -51.29 -7.07
C PRO A 128 26.89 -50.35 -8.15
N TYR A 129 27.57 -50.91 -9.16
CA TYR A 129 28.12 -50.21 -10.32
C TYR A 129 27.64 -50.85 -11.62
N PHE A 130 27.19 -50.01 -12.54
CA PHE A 130 26.66 -50.41 -13.84
C PHE A 130 27.46 -49.73 -14.96
N PRO A 131 28.41 -50.42 -15.62
CA PRO A 131 29.03 -49.90 -16.84
C PRO A 131 28.00 -49.71 -17.97
N ALA A 132 28.43 -49.06 -19.06
CA ALA A 132 27.53 -48.52 -20.08
C ALA A 132 26.64 -49.53 -20.83
N ASP A 133 26.87 -50.83 -20.66
CA ASP A 133 26.06 -51.91 -21.20
C ASP A 133 24.92 -52.35 -20.25
N SER A 134 24.74 -51.67 -19.11
CA SER A 134 23.69 -51.92 -18.11
C SER A 134 23.80 -53.26 -17.37
N THR A 135 24.93 -53.97 -17.45
CA THR A 135 25.15 -55.17 -16.64
C THR A 135 25.61 -54.77 -15.23
N GLY A 136 24.89 -55.15 -14.19
CA GLY A 136 25.17 -54.74 -12.82
C GLY A 136 26.19 -55.61 -12.11
N TYR A 137 27.20 -55.00 -11.49
CA TYR A 137 28.16 -55.67 -10.60
C TYR A 137 28.32 -54.86 -9.31
N GLU A 138 28.60 -55.53 -8.19
CA GLU A 138 29.03 -54.82 -6.98
C GLU A 138 30.53 -54.49 -7.09
N VAL A 139 30.90 -53.25 -6.78
CA VAL A 139 32.28 -52.79 -6.72
C VAL A 139 32.66 -52.48 -5.28
N GLU A 140 33.86 -52.86 -4.89
CA GLU A 140 34.38 -52.59 -3.55
C GLU A 140 34.75 -51.11 -3.40
N VAL A 141 34.35 -50.54 -2.27
CA VAL A 141 34.59 -49.14 -1.94
C VAL A 141 35.48 -49.04 -0.72
N ALA A 142 36.67 -48.49 -0.93
CA ALA A 142 37.59 -48.15 0.14
C ALA A 142 37.25 -46.75 0.66
N TRP A 143 36.53 -46.68 1.78
CA TRP A 143 36.22 -45.43 2.48
C TRP A 143 37.45 -44.90 3.24
N ASP A 144 37.56 -43.57 3.32
CA ASP A 144 38.60 -42.88 4.09
C ASP A 144 38.59 -43.18 5.60
N SER A 145 37.44 -43.59 6.13
CA SER A 145 37.23 -44.11 7.49
C SER A 145 36.39 -45.39 7.46
N GLN A 146 36.69 -46.39 8.31
CA GLN A 146 35.95 -47.67 8.33
C GLN A 146 34.69 -47.66 9.23
N THR A 147 34.52 -46.66 10.10
CA THR A 147 33.37 -46.54 11.01
C THR A 147 32.93 -45.09 11.18
N ALA A 148 31.62 -44.84 11.16
CA ALA A 148 31.06 -43.51 11.45
C ALA A 148 30.76 -43.37 12.96
N ASP A 149 31.38 -42.37 13.62
CA ASP A 149 31.04 -42.02 15.01
C ASP A 149 29.73 -41.21 15.03
N THR A 150 28.62 -41.93 15.18
CA THR A 150 27.25 -41.40 15.17
C THR A 150 26.73 -41.07 16.58
N THR A 151 27.62 -40.94 17.57
CA THR A 151 27.23 -40.70 18.97
C THR A 151 26.62 -39.32 19.23
N ASN A 152 26.78 -38.36 18.30
CA ASN A 152 26.19 -37.03 18.38
C ASN A 152 25.28 -36.74 17.16
N PRO A 153 24.19 -35.96 17.32
CA PRO A 153 23.38 -35.51 16.19
C PRO A 153 24.14 -34.58 15.25
N GLY A 154 23.94 -34.71 13.94
CA GLY A 154 24.62 -33.89 12.93
C GLY A 154 24.62 -34.49 11.53
N THR A 155 25.11 -33.72 10.55
CA THR A 155 25.36 -34.16 9.17
C THR A 155 26.83 -34.50 9.00
N TYR A 156 27.11 -35.74 8.64
CA TYR A 156 28.47 -36.26 8.44
C TYR A 156 28.66 -36.63 6.97
N LYS A 157 29.83 -36.30 6.40
CA LYS A 157 30.17 -36.61 5.01
C LYS A 157 31.42 -37.47 4.97
N TYR A 158 31.36 -38.56 4.23
CA TYR A 158 32.46 -39.52 4.05
C TYR A 158 32.78 -39.65 2.57
N VAL A 159 34.06 -39.75 2.23
CA VAL A 159 34.51 -39.88 0.84
C VAL A 159 35.24 -41.22 0.67
N GLY A 160 34.89 -41.95 -0.39
CA GLY A 160 35.47 -43.24 -0.70
C GLY A 160 36.02 -43.29 -2.12
N SER A 161 36.95 -44.21 -2.35
CA SER A 161 37.47 -44.53 -3.69
C SER A 161 37.02 -45.93 -4.09
N ILE A 162 36.65 -46.08 -5.37
CA ILE A 162 36.27 -47.37 -5.93
C ILE A 162 37.53 -48.05 -6.47
N GLU A 163 37.83 -49.25 -6.01
CA GLU A 163 39.08 -49.93 -6.39
C GLU A 163 39.03 -50.36 -7.87
N GLY A 164 40.08 -50.03 -8.64
CA GLY A 164 40.16 -50.32 -10.09
C GLY A 164 39.52 -49.29 -11.02
N LEU A 165 38.81 -48.28 -10.50
CA LEU A 165 38.26 -47.16 -11.26
C LEU A 165 38.79 -45.83 -10.70
N SER A 166 39.24 -44.90 -11.55
CA SER A 166 39.75 -43.59 -11.10
C SER A 166 38.61 -42.61 -10.70
N LEU A 167 37.68 -43.07 -9.86
CA LEU A 167 36.47 -42.33 -9.45
C LEU A 167 36.37 -42.25 -7.92
N GLN A 168 35.88 -41.11 -7.42
CA GLN A 168 35.55 -40.89 -6.00
C GLN A 168 34.04 -40.88 -5.80
N VAL A 169 33.59 -41.35 -4.64
CA VAL A 169 32.18 -41.34 -4.20
C VAL A 169 32.07 -40.65 -2.86
N ALA A 170 30.91 -40.06 -2.57
CA ALA A 170 30.64 -39.39 -1.30
C ALA A 170 29.32 -39.89 -0.71
N LEU A 171 29.31 -40.16 0.60
CA LEU A 171 28.11 -40.51 1.36
C LEU A 171 27.84 -39.42 2.39
N THR A 172 26.60 -38.92 2.43
CA THR A 172 26.14 -37.98 3.47
C THR A 172 25.20 -38.72 4.44
N LEU A 173 25.54 -38.73 5.72
CA LEU A 173 24.76 -39.38 6.78
C LEU A 173 24.20 -38.33 7.75
N ASN A 174 22.88 -38.31 7.92
CA ASN A 174 22.19 -37.35 8.79
C ASN A 174 21.67 -38.07 10.05
N VAL A 175 22.26 -37.76 11.21
CA VAL A 175 21.88 -38.30 12.52
C VAL A 175 20.90 -37.33 13.19
N ALA A 176 19.63 -37.71 13.32
CA ALA A 176 18.57 -36.85 13.85
C ALA A 176 18.55 -36.77 15.40
N GLY A 177 18.33 -35.57 15.95
CA GLY A 177 18.02 -35.31 17.38
C GLY A 177 16.51 -35.12 17.64
N GLU A 178 16.10 -34.89 18.89
CA GLU A 178 14.69 -34.66 19.26
C GLU A 178 14.04 -33.48 18.50
N ILE A 179 12.77 -33.60 18.10
CA ILE A 179 12.00 -32.55 17.41
C ILE A 179 11.65 -31.44 18.42
N ALA A 180 12.08 -30.20 18.17
CA ALA A 180 11.87 -29.07 19.07
C ALA A 180 10.48 -28.43 18.91
N SER A 181 10.08 -28.16 17.66
CA SER A 181 8.80 -27.52 17.35
C SER A 181 8.42 -27.68 15.89
N LEU A 182 7.12 -27.59 15.59
CA LEU A 182 6.62 -27.46 14.22
C LEU A 182 6.88 -26.03 13.71
N LYS A 183 7.24 -25.89 12.43
CA LYS A 183 7.45 -24.58 11.80
C LYS A 183 6.13 -23.81 11.63
N TYR A 184 5.01 -24.51 11.40
CA TYR A 184 3.67 -23.95 11.28
C TYR A 184 2.64 -24.87 11.96
N TYR A 185 1.77 -24.32 12.81
CA TYR A 185 0.76 -25.11 13.55
C TYR A 185 -0.58 -25.24 12.82
N ALA A 186 -0.84 -24.35 11.85
CA ALA A 186 -1.97 -24.43 10.95
C ALA A 186 -1.64 -23.65 9.66
N TRP A 187 -1.85 -24.28 8.51
CA TRP A 187 -1.80 -23.62 7.21
C TRP A 187 -3.07 -23.94 6.41
N GLY A 188 -3.47 -23.01 5.55
CA GLY A 188 -4.60 -23.16 4.65
C GLY A 188 -4.10 -23.37 3.22
N GLU A 189 -4.51 -24.46 2.58
CA GLU A 189 -4.25 -24.70 1.15
C GLU A 189 -5.56 -24.64 0.35
N ASP A 190 -5.48 -24.28 -0.93
CA ASP A 190 -6.63 -24.29 -1.83
C ASP A 190 -6.49 -25.43 -2.84
N ALA A 191 -7.55 -26.23 -2.95
CA ALA A 191 -7.75 -27.20 -4.04
C ALA A 191 -8.89 -26.72 -4.94
N TYR A 192 -8.95 -27.21 -6.18
CA TYR A 192 -9.97 -26.82 -7.15
C TYR A 192 -10.58 -28.04 -7.81
N GLN A 193 -11.90 -28.05 -7.98
CA GLN A 193 -12.59 -29.16 -8.64
C GLN A 193 -12.06 -29.38 -10.07
N GLY A 194 -11.76 -30.64 -10.39
CA GLY A 194 -11.21 -31.03 -11.70
C GLY A 194 -9.71 -30.82 -11.86
N ILE A 195 -9.01 -30.41 -10.79
CA ILE A 195 -7.55 -30.36 -10.73
C ILE A 195 -7.09 -31.37 -9.68
N ASP A 196 -6.17 -32.26 -10.05
CA ASP A 196 -5.63 -33.25 -9.13
C ASP A 196 -4.88 -32.55 -7.98
N TYR A 197 -5.24 -32.91 -6.75
CA TYR A 197 -4.60 -32.41 -5.53
C TYR A 197 -4.31 -33.57 -4.59
N SER A 198 -3.08 -33.62 -4.07
CA SER A 198 -2.62 -34.61 -3.10
C SER A 198 -2.14 -33.91 -1.84
N LEU A 199 -2.48 -34.48 -0.67
CA LEU A 199 -1.98 -33.98 0.60
C LEU A 199 -0.44 -34.10 0.64
N PRO A 200 0.26 -33.17 1.32
CA PRO A 200 1.71 -33.20 1.39
C PRO A 200 2.20 -34.43 2.15
N GLU A 201 3.13 -35.20 1.58
CA GLU A 201 3.66 -36.41 2.20
C GLU A 201 4.69 -36.13 3.31
N THR A 202 5.27 -34.92 3.34
CA THR A 202 6.25 -34.48 4.34
C THR A 202 6.00 -33.05 4.80
N VAL A 203 6.50 -32.70 5.98
CA VAL A 203 6.35 -31.38 6.63
C VAL A 203 7.67 -30.92 7.23
N GLU A 204 7.86 -29.59 7.31
CA GLU A 204 9.09 -29.00 7.83
C GLU A 204 9.01 -28.76 9.36
N VAL A 205 10.01 -29.22 10.09
CA VAL A 205 10.11 -29.15 11.56
C VAL A 205 11.44 -28.54 12.01
N ASN A 206 11.46 -27.92 13.18
CA ASN A 206 12.67 -27.44 13.85
C ASN A 206 13.23 -28.52 14.78
N ILE A 207 14.57 -28.68 14.81
CA ILE A 207 15.25 -29.69 15.66
C ILE A 207 15.89 -29.05 16.89
N VAL A 208 15.89 -29.76 18.02
CA VAL A 208 16.54 -29.32 19.27
C VAL A 208 18.05 -29.17 19.02
N GLY A 209 18.58 -27.96 19.21
CA GLY A 209 19.97 -27.60 18.89
C GLY A 209 20.16 -26.73 17.65
N GLY A 210 19.09 -26.49 16.87
CA GLY A 210 19.08 -25.57 15.72
C GLY A 210 19.04 -26.28 14.36
N GLY A 211 18.39 -25.65 13.36
CA GLY A 211 18.18 -26.18 12.01
C GLY A 211 16.75 -26.65 11.73
N THR A 212 16.44 -26.92 10.46
CA THR A 212 15.15 -27.47 10.01
C THR A 212 15.34 -28.80 9.28
N ALA A 213 14.32 -29.67 9.36
CA ALA A 213 14.27 -30.95 8.64
C ALA A 213 12.87 -31.18 8.06
N ARG A 214 12.79 -31.96 6.98
CA ARG A 214 11.51 -32.47 6.46
C ARG A 214 11.28 -33.88 6.98
N VAL A 215 10.12 -34.12 7.57
CA VAL A 215 9.74 -35.41 8.15
C VAL A 215 8.42 -35.91 7.54
N PRO A 216 8.24 -37.23 7.38
CA PRO A 216 6.98 -37.80 6.90
C PRO A 216 5.81 -37.46 7.83
N VAL A 217 4.64 -37.20 7.23
CA VAL A 217 3.39 -36.96 7.95
C VAL A 217 2.31 -37.91 7.45
N ILE A 218 1.56 -38.46 8.40
CA ILE A 218 0.39 -39.29 8.09
C ILE A 218 -0.86 -38.46 8.39
N TRP A 219 -1.65 -38.19 7.36
CA TRP A 219 -2.89 -37.42 7.47
C TRP A 219 -4.11 -38.30 7.76
N THR A 220 -4.98 -37.81 8.63
CA THR A 220 -6.29 -38.40 8.91
C THR A 220 -7.38 -37.34 8.70
N PRO A 221 -8.32 -37.54 7.74
CA PRO A 221 -8.35 -38.61 6.74
C PRO A 221 -7.16 -38.55 5.75
N SER A 222 -6.79 -39.67 5.13
CA SER A 222 -5.63 -39.72 4.20
C SER A 222 -5.95 -39.32 2.76
N VAL A 223 -7.23 -39.09 2.47
CA VAL A 223 -7.74 -38.73 1.14
C VAL A 223 -8.69 -37.55 1.27
N ILE A 224 -8.71 -36.70 0.24
CA ILE A 224 -9.62 -35.59 0.11
C ILE A 224 -10.64 -35.88 -1.00
N ASP A 225 -11.92 -35.64 -0.73
CA ASP A 225 -12.97 -35.71 -1.74
C ASP A 225 -13.12 -34.35 -2.42
N LEU A 226 -12.53 -34.21 -3.60
CA LEU A 226 -12.61 -32.99 -4.39
C LEU A 226 -13.99 -32.76 -5.02
N SER A 227 -14.95 -33.69 -4.93
CA SER A 227 -16.30 -33.50 -5.46
C SER A 227 -17.17 -32.60 -4.58
N VAL A 228 -16.77 -32.35 -3.33
CA VAL A 228 -17.51 -31.56 -2.35
C VAL A 228 -16.79 -30.25 -2.07
N LEU A 229 -17.50 -29.12 -2.18
CA LEU A 229 -16.94 -27.79 -1.89
C LEU A 229 -16.86 -27.50 -0.39
N GLY A 230 -15.85 -26.75 0.04
CA GLY A 230 -15.73 -26.24 1.41
C GLY A 230 -14.39 -26.55 2.08
N ASN A 231 -14.33 -26.30 3.39
CA ASN A 231 -13.10 -26.46 4.18
C ASN A 231 -13.02 -27.87 4.80
N PHE A 232 -11.98 -28.60 4.43
CA PHE A 232 -11.68 -29.93 4.93
C PHE A 232 -10.50 -29.85 5.90
N LYS A 233 -10.67 -30.39 7.10
CA LYS A 233 -9.62 -30.42 8.12
C LYS A 233 -8.98 -31.80 8.17
N PHE A 234 -7.66 -31.80 8.17
CA PHE A 234 -6.81 -32.98 8.23
C PHE A 234 -5.94 -32.91 9.48
N VAL A 235 -5.92 -33.99 10.25
CA VAL A 235 -5.05 -34.13 11.41
C VAL A 235 -3.81 -34.90 11.00
N GLY A 236 -2.65 -34.26 11.06
CA GLY A 236 -1.36 -34.85 10.71
C GLY A 236 -0.64 -35.39 11.94
N ARG A 237 -0.12 -36.61 11.83
CA ARG A 237 0.72 -37.25 12.84
C ARG A 237 2.11 -37.52 12.29
N ILE A 238 3.13 -37.19 13.09
CA ILE A 238 4.54 -37.51 12.81
C ILE A 238 4.95 -38.58 13.82
N GLU A 239 5.56 -39.65 13.34
CA GLU A 239 6.05 -40.73 14.19
C GLU A 239 7.11 -40.21 15.17
N GLY A 240 6.97 -40.51 16.46
CA GLY A 240 7.89 -40.04 17.52
C GLY A 240 7.64 -38.62 18.04
N PHE A 241 6.65 -37.88 17.52
CA PHE A 241 6.28 -36.55 18.01
C PHE A 241 4.86 -36.53 18.61
N SER A 242 4.73 -36.06 19.84
CA SER A 242 3.49 -36.19 20.62
C SER A 242 2.40 -35.16 20.30
N ARG A 243 2.69 -34.12 19.51
CA ARG A 243 1.74 -33.06 19.16
C ARG A 243 1.17 -33.27 17.76
N GLU A 244 -0.15 -33.21 17.63
CA GLU A 244 -0.86 -33.28 16.35
C GLU A 244 -0.84 -31.93 15.62
N MET A 245 -0.82 -31.96 14.29
CA MET A 245 -0.96 -30.77 13.45
C MET A 245 -2.28 -30.75 12.70
N THR A 246 -2.75 -29.56 12.32
CA THR A 246 -3.97 -29.40 11.52
C THR A 246 -3.67 -28.71 10.19
N LEU A 247 -4.02 -29.35 9.07
CA LEU A 247 -4.06 -28.74 7.75
C LEU A 247 -5.53 -28.50 7.38
N THR A 248 -5.87 -27.30 6.91
CA THR A 248 -7.18 -27.02 6.33
C THR A 248 -7.02 -26.86 4.82
N VAL A 249 -7.70 -27.70 4.04
CA VAL A 249 -7.76 -27.57 2.58
C VAL A 249 -9.14 -27.04 2.19
N ASN A 250 -9.17 -25.93 1.48
CA ASN A 250 -10.40 -25.36 0.94
C ASN A 250 -10.61 -25.84 -0.50
N VAL A 251 -11.64 -26.65 -0.74
CA VAL A 251 -12.00 -27.11 -2.07
C VAL A 251 -12.92 -26.08 -2.72
N ASN A 252 -12.38 -25.41 -3.74
CA ASN A 252 -13.04 -24.35 -4.49
C ASN A 252 -13.67 -24.89 -5.80
N PRO A 253 -14.67 -24.20 -6.36
CA PRO A 253 -15.22 -24.54 -7.67
C PRO A 253 -14.17 -24.52 -8.80
N PRO A 254 -14.45 -25.12 -9.97
CA PRO A 254 -13.54 -25.13 -11.11
C PRO A 254 -13.12 -23.73 -11.54
N ILE A 255 -11.84 -23.60 -11.94
CA ILE A 255 -11.32 -22.38 -12.55
C ILE A 255 -11.81 -22.33 -14.01
N VAL A 256 -12.43 -21.21 -14.39
CA VAL A 256 -12.94 -20.97 -15.75
C VAL A 256 -11.92 -20.23 -16.59
N SER A 257 -11.30 -19.20 -16.03
CA SER A 257 -10.26 -18.39 -16.68
C SER A 257 -9.44 -17.63 -15.66
N PHE A 258 -8.28 -17.13 -16.07
CA PHE A 258 -7.49 -16.21 -15.26
C PHE A 258 -7.59 -14.78 -15.79
N VAL A 259 -7.58 -13.81 -14.88
CA VAL A 259 -7.69 -12.38 -15.18
C VAL A 259 -6.55 -11.63 -14.50
N GLY A 260 -5.72 -10.96 -15.29
CA GLY A 260 -4.71 -10.03 -14.80
C GLY A 260 -5.30 -8.67 -14.47
N MET A 261 -4.68 -7.96 -13.53
CA MET A 261 -5.06 -6.56 -13.27
C MET A 261 -4.81 -5.72 -14.53
N PRO A 262 -5.76 -4.86 -14.94
CA PRO A 262 -5.57 -4.00 -16.10
C PRO A 262 -4.31 -3.13 -15.98
N VAL A 263 -3.61 -2.95 -17.10
CA VAL A 263 -2.37 -2.18 -17.19
C VAL A 263 -2.60 -0.96 -18.06
N THR A 264 -2.23 0.23 -17.58
CA THR A 264 -2.25 1.46 -18.39
C THR A 264 -0.83 1.93 -18.64
N VAL A 265 -0.48 2.19 -19.90
CA VAL A 265 0.84 2.66 -20.32
C VAL A 265 0.72 3.83 -21.31
N PRO A 266 1.66 4.79 -21.29
CA PRO A 266 1.72 5.79 -22.35
C PRO A 266 2.15 5.14 -23.67
N GLN A 267 1.73 5.73 -24.78
CA GLN A 267 2.25 5.44 -26.11
C GLN A 267 3.78 5.54 -26.11
N TYR A 268 4.46 4.60 -26.77
CA TYR A 268 5.91 4.40 -26.73
C TYR A 268 6.50 4.01 -25.35
N GLY A 269 5.65 3.78 -24.35
CA GLY A 269 6.06 3.34 -23.01
C GLY A 269 6.47 1.87 -22.97
N SER A 270 7.22 1.51 -21.92
CA SER A 270 7.51 0.12 -21.60
C SER A 270 6.32 -0.53 -20.87
N VAL A 271 5.95 -1.74 -21.25
CA VAL A 271 4.85 -2.48 -20.64
C VAL A 271 5.39 -3.46 -19.62
N LYS A 272 5.01 -3.26 -18.36
CA LYS A 272 5.26 -4.23 -17.30
C LYS A 272 4.01 -5.09 -17.11
N MET A 273 4.05 -6.30 -17.63
CA MET A 273 2.94 -7.23 -17.51
C MET A 273 2.78 -7.73 -16.06
N PRO A 274 1.55 -7.98 -15.59
CA PRO A 274 1.33 -8.47 -14.24
C PRO A 274 1.93 -9.87 -14.08
N VAL A 275 2.71 -10.05 -13.01
CA VAL A 275 3.34 -11.34 -12.69
C VAL A 275 2.39 -12.29 -11.96
N THR A 276 1.27 -11.74 -11.45
CA THR A 276 0.22 -12.47 -10.74
C THR A 276 -1.14 -12.25 -11.41
N VAL A 277 -2.03 -13.23 -11.31
CA VAL A 277 -3.39 -13.18 -11.85
C VAL A 277 -4.42 -13.66 -10.83
N ALA A 278 -5.67 -13.30 -11.06
CA ALA A 278 -6.82 -13.82 -10.33
C ALA A 278 -7.46 -14.97 -11.10
N ALA A 279 -7.80 -16.07 -10.44
CA ALA A 279 -8.64 -17.11 -11.02
C ALA A 279 -10.12 -16.74 -10.89
N GLN A 280 -10.84 -16.74 -12.00
CA GLN A 280 -12.29 -16.67 -12.02
C GLN A 280 -12.85 -18.07 -11.88
N LEU A 281 -13.68 -18.28 -10.84
CA LEU A 281 -14.28 -19.56 -10.51
C LEU A 281 -15.67 -19.68 -11.17
N SER A 282 -16.14 -20.90 -11.39
CA SER A 282 -17.40 -21.16 -12.10
C SER A 282 -18.66 -20.59 -11.42
N ASN A 283 -18.57 -20.29 -10.12
CA ASN A 283 -19.63 -19.62 -9.35
C ASN A 283 -19.60 -18.08 -9.49
N GLY A 284 -18.72 -17.52 -10.32
CA GLY A 284 -18.57 -16.08 -10.56
C GLY A 284 -17.65 -15.34 -9.58
N THR A 285 -17.07 -16.04 -8.59
CA THR A 285 -16.13 -15.43 -7.63
C THR A 285 -14.70 -15.42 -8.14
N TYR A 286 -13.85 -14.58 -7.53
CA TYR A 286 -12.43 -14.46 -7.88
C TYR A 286 -11.53 -14.87 -6.72
N LYS A 287 -10.44 -15.57 -7.04
CA LYS A 287 -9.36 -15.91 -6.11
C LYS A 287 -8.04 -15.29 -6.56
N LEU A 288 -7.37 -14.56 -5.68
CA LEU A 288 -6.10 -13.87 -5.95
C LEU A 288 -4.89 -14.77 -5.65
N GLY A 289 -3.73 -14.44 -6.23
CA GLY A 289 -2.42 -14.98 -5.80
C GLY A 289 -1.82 -16.08 -6.69
N PHE A 290 -2.18 -16.15 -7.98
CA PHE A 290 -1.59 -17.10 -8.90
C PHE A 290 -0.40 -16.49 -9.64
N ASP A 291 0.78 -17.04 -9.42
CA ASP A 291 2.05 -16.56 -9.98
C ASP A 291 2.50 -17.38 -11.21
N ASN A 292 3.60 -16.96 -11.87
CA ASN A 292 4.21 -17.64 -13.02
C ASN A 292 3.35 -17.63 -14.30
N VAL A 293 2.80 -16.47 -14.64
CA VAL A 293 2.11 -16.27 -15.92
C VAL A 293 3.08 -15.85 -17.02
N THR A 294 2.99 -16.50 -18.17
CA THR A 294 3.72 -16.11 -19.39
C THR A 294 2.74 -15.45 -20.35
N TRP A 295 2.97 -14.18 -20.70
CA TRP A 295 2.08 -13.41 -21.58
C TRP A 295 2.55 -13.41 -23.04
N ASN A 296 1.61 -13.56 -23.99
CA ASN A 296 1.87 -13.38 -25.41
C ASN A 296 1.64 -11.91 -25.81
N THR A 297 2.72 -11.15 -25.94
CA THR A 297 2.68 -9.70 -26.26
C THR A 297 2.79 -9.39 -27.75
N GLU A 298 2.71 -10.36 -28.66
CA GLU A 298 2.90 -10.13 -30.11
C GLU A 298 1.87 -9.15 -30.71
N MET A 299 0.65 -9.14 -30.18
CA MET A 299 -0.45 -8.28 -30.65
C MET A 299 -0.50 -6.92 -29.95
N LEU A 300 0.43 -6.64 -29.02
CA LEU A 300 0.45 -5.39 -28.26
C LEU A 300 1.27 -4.33 -29.00
N ASP A 301 0.58 -3.38 -29.63
CA ASP A 301 1.19 -2.26 -30.35
C ASP A 301 1.19 -1.00 -29.45
N VAL A 302 2.27 -0.79 -28.70
CA VAL A 302 2.42 0.41 -27.84
C VAL A 302 2.59 1.71 -28.63
N THR A 303 2.68 1.65 -29.97
CA THR A 303 2.77 2.85 -30.80
C THR A 303 1.40 3.41 -31.17
N LYS A 304 0.30 2.72 -30.83
CA LYS A 304 -1.07 3.19 -31.12
C LYS A 304 -1.91 3.19 -29.87
N ALA A 305 -2.55 4.33 -29.60
CA ALA A 305 -3.48 4.45 -28.49
C ALA A 305 -4.70 3.53 -28.68
N GLY A 306 -5.15 2.89 -27.61
CA GLY A 306 -6.25 1.94 -27.65
C GLY A 306 -6.19 0.88 -26.54
N GLU A 307 -7.20 0.02 -26.52
CA GLU A 307 -7.27 -1.12 -25.59
C GLU A 307 -6.87 -2.41 -26.30
N TYR A 308 -5.92 -3.13 -25.71
CA TYR A 308 -5.41 -4.40 -26.20
C TYR A 308 -5.73 -5.50 -25.20
N LYS A 309 -6.33 -6.59 -25.68
CA LYS A 309 -6.55 -7.80 -24.88
C LYS A 309 -5.37 -8.75 -25.10
N VAL A 310 -4.57 -8.96 -24.06
CA VAL A 310 -3.37 -9.80 -24.10
C VAL A 310 -3.68 -11.15 -23.45
N GLU A 311 -3.31 -12.24 -24.12
CA GLU A 311 -3.50 -13.61 -23.63
C GLU A 311 -2.23 -14.13 -22.96
N GLY A 312 -2.37 -14.95 -21.91
CA GLY A 312 -1.26 -15.58 -21.20
C GLY A 312 -1.56 -17.01 -20.77
N ILE A 313 -0.50 -17.70 -20.34
CA ILE A 313 -0.53 -19.09 -19.85
C ILE A 313 -0.03 -19.10 -18.41
N VAL A 314 -0.82 -19.67 -17.50
CA VAL A 314 -0.44 -19.88 -16.09
C VAL A 314 0.16 -21.27 -15.94
N LYS A 315 1.40 -21.37 -15.45
CA LYS A 315 2.09 -22.65 -15.29
C LYS A 315 1.28 -23.60 -14.40
N GLY A 316 1.03 -24.82 -14.89
CA GLY A 316 0.28 -25.86 -14.16
C GLY A 316 -1.23 -25.85 -14.40
N PHE A 317 -1.75 -24.92 -15.20
CA PHE A 317 -3.17 -24.82 -15.52
C PHE A 317 -3.41 -24.84 -17.03
N LEU A 318 -4.53 -25.44 -17.46
CA LEU A 318 -4.93 -25.48 -18.87
C LEU A 318 -5.73 -24.23 -19.28
N GLN A 319 -6.31 -23.51 -18.32
CA GLN A 319 -7.09 -22.30 -18.57
C GLN A 319 -6.17 -21.13 -18.91
N LYS A 320 -6.62 -20.30 -19.86
CA LYS A 320 -5.89 -19.11 -20.32
C LYS A 320 -6.07 -17.94 -19.35
N ALA A 321 -5.07 -17.07 -19.34
CA ALA A 321 -5.11 -15.77 -18.67
C ALA A 321 -5.40 -14.65 -19.66
N TYR A 322 -6.12 -13.63 -19.23
CA TYR A 322 -6.37 -12.42 -20.01
C TYR A 322 -6.06 -11.17 -19.20
N VAL A 323 -5.44 -10.18 -19.83
CA VAL A 323 -5.26 -8.85 -19.25
C VAL A 323 -5.59 -7.78 -20.29
N THR A 324 -6.22 -6.71 -19.86
CA THR A 324 -6.43 -5.52 -20.69
C THR A 324 -5.24 -4.58 -20.50
N VAL A 325 -4.58 -4.23 -21.60
CA VAL A 325 -3.55 -3.19 -21.65
C VAL A 325 -4.12 -1.98 -22.37
N THR A 326 -4.25 -0.85 -21.68
CA THR A 326 -4.71 0.42 -22.24
C THR A 326 -3.49 1.28 -22.57
N VAL A 327 -3.26 1.52 -23.85
CA VAL A 327 -2.24 2.45 -24.34
C VAL A 327 -2.90 3.82 -24.48
N VAL A 328 -2.44 4.80 -23.70
CA VAL A 328 -2.96 6.17 -23.75
C VAL A 328 -2.08 7.06 -24.63
N PRO A 329 -2.64 8.06 -25.33
CA PRO A 329 -1.86 8.99 -26.15
C PRO A 329 -0.71 9.63 -25.35
N GLN A 330 0.44 9.83 -26.00
CA GLN A 330 1.60 10.46 -25.35
C GLN A 330 1.30 11.90 -24.87
N TYR A 331 0.46 12.61 -25.64
CA TYR A 331 0.09 13.99 -25.39
C TYR A 331 -1.43 14.17 -25.52
N THR A 332 -1.99 15.00 -24.65
CA THR A 332 -3.30 15.62 -24.84
C THR A 332 -3.10 17.12 -25.05
N ILE A 333 -3.68 17.67 -26.11
CA ILE A 333 -3.56 19.09 -26.47
C ILE A 333 -4.96 19.66 -26.59
N GLU A 334 -5.22 20.78 -25.90
CA GLU A 334 -6.51 21.47 -25.96
C GLU A 334 -6.56 22.44 -27.15
N ASP A 335 -7.77 22.64 -27.69
CA ASP A 335 -8.01 23.61 -28.74
C ASP A 335 -7.79 25.04 -28.22
N ILE A 336 -7.17 25.88 -29.04
CA ILE A 336 -6.84 27.26 -28.73
C ILE A 336 -8.00 28.17 -29.15
N ARG A 337 -8.36 29.11 -28.28
CA ARG A 337 -9.30 30.19 -28.62
C ARG A 337 -8.64 31.54 -28.35
N ALA A 338 -8.60 32.39 -29.36
CA ALA A 338 -7.97 33.70 -29.29
C ALA A 338 -8.88 34.78 -29.90
N SER A 339 -8.64 36.04 -29.54
CA SER A 339 -9.34 37.18 -30.12
C SER A 339 -8.37 38.33 -30.40
N VAL A 340 -8.54 38.99 -31.55
CA VAL A 340 -7.72 40.15 -31.95
C VAL A 340 -8.61 41.26 -32.48
N LYS A 341 -8.19 42.51 -32.26
CA LYS A 341 -8.88 43.67 -32.80
C LYS A 341 -8.71 43.72 -34.31
N LYS A 342 -9.77 44.09 -35.02
CA LYS A 342 -9.75 44.24 -36.49
C LYS A 342 -8.62 45.16 -36.93
N GLY A 343 -7.76 44.65 -37.80
CA GLY A 343 -6.59 45.34 -38.36
C GLY A 343 -5.34 45.29 -37.49
N GLU A 344 -5.39 44.73 -36.28
CA GLU A 344 -4.18 44.48 -35.48
C GLU A 344 -3.51 43.17 -35.92
N PRO A 345 -2.17 43.12 -35.97
CA PRO A 345 -1.46 41.89 -36.32
C PRO A 345 -1.70 40.80 -35.25
N TYR A 346 -1.83 39.56 -35.69
CA TYR A 346 -1.88 38.38 -34.82
C TYR A 346 -0.90 37.34 -35.36
N ASP A 347 0.05 36.95 -34.52
CA ASP A 347 0.98 35.88 -34.85
C ASP A 347 0.42 34.55 -34.34
N LEU A 348 0.36 33.55 -35.23
CA LEU A 348 0.01 32.19 -34.83
C LEU A 348 1.07 31.67 -33.85
N PRO A 349 0.67 31.00 -32.75
CA PRO A 349 1.61 30.58 -31.72
C PRO A 349 2.57 29.53 -32.30
N ALA A 350 3.87 29.72 -32.10
CA ALA A 350 4.89 28.79 -32.59
C ALA A 350 4.90 27.44 -31.83
N THR A 351 4.32 27.42 -30.62
CA THR A 351 4.18 26.24 -29.78
C THR A 351 2.79 26.14 -29.18
N VAL A 352 2.40 24.92 -28.77
CA VAL A 352 1.17 24.65 -28.04
C VAL A 352 1.47 23.91 -26.74
N LYS A 353 0.65 24.15 -25.71
CA LYS A 353 0.77 23.45 -24.43
C LYS A 353 0.19 22.05 -24.57
N ALA A 354 1.06 21.05 -24.45
CA ALA A 354 0.69 19.65 -24.43
C ALA A 354 0.85 19.10 -23.02
N LYS A 355 -0.19 18.44 -22.51
CA LYS A 355 -0.14 17.73 -21.24
C LYS A 355 0.29 16.29 -21.50
N ARG A 356 1.35 15.86 -20.83
CA ARG A 356 1.87 14.48 -20.86
C ARG A 356 1.05 13.57 -19.95
N TYR A 357 1.21 12.26 -20.13
CA TYR A 357 0.60 11.24 -19.28
C TYR A 357 0.91 11.40 -17.78
N ASP A 358 2.13 11.84 -17.44
CA ASP A 358 2.55 12.09 -16.06
C ASP A 358 1.98 13.40 -15.46
N GLY A 359 1.14 14.11 -16.22
CA GLY A 359 0.52 15.37 -15.82
C GLY A 359 1.40 16.61 -16.04
N THR A 360 2.65 16.45 -16.48
CA THR A 360 3.52 17.58 -16.81
C THR A 360 3.05 18.27 -18.08
N VAL A 361 3.19 19.59 -18.13
CA VAL A 361 2.85 20.40 -19.30
C VAL A 361 4.13 20.82 -19.99
N VAL A 362 4.22 20.58 -21.30
CA VAL A 362 5.35 20.95 -22.15
C VAL A 362 4.88 21.77 -23.34
N ASP A 363 5.72 22.69 -23.81
CA ASP A 363 5.48 23.42 -25.04
C ASP A 363 6.01 22.60 -26.23
N LEU A 364 5.13 22.22 -27.14
CA LEU A 364 5.50 21.49 -28.36
C LEU A 364 5.40 22.41 -29.59
N PRO A 365 6.35 22.33 -30.54
CA PRO A 365 6.23 23.02 -31.81
C PRO A 365 4.95 22.64 -32.55
N VAL A 366 4.31 23.63 -33.16
CA VAL A 366 3.11 23.41 -33.98
C VAL A 366 3.31 23.97 -35.38
N GLU A 367 2.98 23.17 -36.39
CA GLU A 367 2.95 23.57 -37.78
C GLU A 367 1.50 23.83 -38.19
N TRP A 368 1.14 25.11 -38.31
CA TRP A 368 -0.19 25.52 -38.74
C TRP A 368 -0.39 25.31 -40.24
N ASN A 369 -1.64 25.04 -40.64
CA ASN A 369 -2.06 24.94 -42.03
C ASN A 369 -2.01 26.27 -42.81
N THR A 370 -1.61 27.37 -42.16
CA THR A 370 -1.36 28.68 -42.75
C THR A 370 -0.17 29.36 -42.06
N THR A 371 0.49 30.29 -42.75
CA THR A 371 1.61 31.08 -42.22
C THR A 371 1.20 32.46 -41.71
N SER A 372 -0.04 32.89 -41.99
CA SER A 372 -0.55 34.21 -41.61
C SER A 372 -2.07 34.19 -41.50
N VAL A 373 -2.59 35.12 -40.69
CA VAL A 373 -4.03 35.34 -40.52
C VAL A 373 -4.41 36.72 -41.04
N ASP A 374 -5.56 36.85 -41.70
CA ASP A 374 -6.07 38.15 -42.14
C ASP A 374 -6.99 38.73 -41.06
N THR A 375 -6.46 39.65 -40.27
CA THR A 375 -7.22 40.33 -39.21
C THR A 375 -8.00 41.54 -39.71
N THR A 376 -8.00 41.84 -41.01
CA THR A 376 -8.86 42.88 -41.60
C THR A 376 -10.28 42.38 -41.84
N ILE A 377 -10.47 41.06 -41.86
CA ILE A 377 -11.77 40.40 -42.04
C ILE A 377 -12.33 40.04 -40.67
N GLU A 378 -13.46 40.66 -40.33
CA GLU A 378 -14.20 40.40 -39.10
C GLU A 378 -14.88 39.03 -39.14
N GLY A 379 -14.90 38.33 -38.01
CA GLY A 379 -15.52 37.01 -37.88
C GLY A 379 -14.64 35.98 -37.17
N THR A 380 -15.15 34.74 -37.09
CA THR A 380 -14.42 33.60 -36.54
C THR A 380 -13.66 32.88 -37.65
N GLN A 381 -12.37 32.68 -37.46
CA GLN A 381 -11.48 31.96 -38.36
C GLN A 381 -10.91 30.74 -37.61
N ASN A 382 -10.93 29.57 -38.25
CA ASN A 382 -10.45 28.32 -37.65
C ASN A 382 -9.20 27.84 -38.39
N PHE A 383 -8.19 27.44 -37.64
CA PHE A 383 -6.92 26.92 -38.15
C PHE A 383 -6.67 25.56 -37.54
N GLU A 384 -5.95 24.72 -38.28
CA GLU A 384 -5.55 23.39 -37.82
C GLU A 384 -4.02 23.32 -37.80
N GLY A 385 -3.47 22.84 -36.69
CA GLY A 385 -2.04 22.69 -36.46
C GLY A 385 -1.64 21.22 -36.30
N LYS A 386 -0.52 20.84 -36.90
CA LYS A 386 0.13 19.54 -36.69
C LYS A 386 1.21 19.67 -35.63
N VAL A 387 1.29 18.68 -34.73
CA VAL A 387 2.29 18.63 -33.67
C VAL A 387 3.02 17.29 -33.77
N GLU A 388 4.35 17.32 -33.77
CA GLU A 388 5.15 16.10 -33.85
C GLU A 388 4.88 15.17 -32.67
N GLY A 389 4.55 13.91 -32.94
CA GLY A 389 4.20 12.91 -31.91
C GLY A 389 2.76 12.98 -31.40
N TYR A 390 1.90 13.86 -31.95
CA TYR A 390 0.46 13.88 -31.70
C TYR A 390 -0.29 13.38 -32.95
N GLU A 391 -1.09 12.32 -32.81
CA GLU A 391 -1.83 11.75 -33.96
C GLU A 391 -2.98 12.63 -34.46
N GLY A 392 -3.44 13.59 -33.65
CA GLY A 392 -4.51 14.52 -34.00
C GLY A 392 -4.04 15.84 -34.60
N THR A 393 -4.98 16.76 -34.81
CA THR A 393 -4.71 18.16 -35.12
C THR A 393 -5.18 19.05 -33.98
N VAL A 394 -4.43 20.10 -33.67
CA VAL A 394 -4.84 21.14 -32.72
C VAL A 394 -5.67 22.18 -33.46
N LYS A 395 -6.83 22.58 -32.95
CA LYS A 395 -7.61 23.67 -33.57
C LYS A 395 -7.32 24.99 -32.90
N LEU A 396 -7.17 26.05 -33.69
CA LEU A 396 -7.15 27.43 -33.21
C LEU A 396 -8.35 28.17 -33.77
N THR A 397 -9.20 28.67 -32.87
CA THR A 397 -10.34 29.55 -33.18
C THR A 397 -9.93 30.99 -32.92
N LEU A 398 -9.66 31.78 -33.96
CA LEU A 398 -9.36 33.20 -33.88
C LEU A 398 -10.63 34.03 -34.14
N ILE A 399 -10.96 34.93 -33.23
CA ILE A 399 -12.10 35.84 -33.35
C ILE A 399 -11.56 37.23 -33.67
N VAL A 400 -11.77 37.70 -34.89
CA VAL A 400 -11.40 39.05 -35.34
C VAL A 400 -12.61 39.96 -35.20
N GLN A 401 -12.47 41.06 -34.45
CA GLN A 401 -13.61 41.87 -33.99
C GLN A 401 -13.18 43.32 -33.75
N THR A 402 -14.10 44.27 -33.87
CA THR A 402 -13.79 45.71 -33.69
C THR A 402 -13.57 46.11 -32.23
N GLU A 403 -14.08 45.32 -31.28
CA GLU A 403 -13.96 45.54 -29.84
C GLU A 403 -13.22 44.41 -29.11
N ASP A 404 -12.53 44.72 -28.01
CA ASP A 404 -11.78 43.75 -27.18
C ASP A 404 -12.74 42.86 -26.35
N ILE A 405 -13.48 41.97 -27.01
CA ILE A 405 -14.41 41.04 -26.35
C ILE A 405 -13.61 39.97 -25.57
N VAL A 406 -14.03 39.74 -24.34
CA VAL A 406 -13.51 38.71 -23.44
C VAL A 406 -14.44 37.51 -23.49
N TYR A 407 -13.85 36.35 -23.79
CA TYR A 407 -14.51 35.07 -23.66
C TYR A 407 -14.36 34.56 -22.23
N ILE A 408 -15.48 34.17 -21.62
CA ILE A 408 -15.51 33.52 -20.30
C ILE A 408 -16.02 32.10 -20.55
N ALA A 409 -15.16 31.10 -20.33
CA ALA A 409 -15.47 29.73 -20.75
C ALA A 409 -16.57 29.09 -19.91
N ASP A 410 -16.59 29.39 -18.61
CA ASP A 410 -17.57 28.84 -17.67
C ASP A 410 -18.83 29.73 -17.63
N PRO A 411 -20.02 29.19 -17.94
CA PRO A 411 -21.25 29.98 -18.01
C PRO A 411 -21.69 30.55 -16.66
N ASN A 412 -21.35 29.87 -15.55
CA ASN A 412 -21.68 30.34 -14.21
C ASN A 412 -20.73 31.45 -13.78
N LEU A 413 -19.45 31.36 -14.14
CA LEU A 413 -18.50 32.46 -14.01
C LEU A 413 -18.90 33.66 -14.87
N GLU A 414 -19.32 33.42 -16.12
CA GLU A 414 -19.78 34.48 -17.01
C GLU A 414 -20.96 35.22 -16.39
N LYS A 415 -21.94 34.49 -15.84
CA LYS A 415 -23.08 35.08 -15.14
C LYS A 415 -22.64 35.93 -13.94
N ALA A 416 -21.72 35.43 -13.12
CA ALA A 416 -21.18 36.19 -11.98
C ALA A 416 -20.48 37.48 -12.45
N VAL A 417 -19.70 37.40 -13.52
CA VAL A 417 -19.05 38.56 -14.14
C VAL A 417 -20.07 39.57 -14.67
N ARG A 418 -21.08 39.12 -15.42
CA ARG A 418 -22.16 39.98 -15.94
C ARG A 418 -22.88 40.73 -14.85
N SER A 419 -23.16 40.06 -13.72
CA SER A 419 -23.73 40.71 -12.54
C SER A 419 -22.76 41.76 -11.96
N ALA A 420 -21.47 41.45 -11.85
CA ALA A 420 -20.47 42.38 -11.32
C ALA A 420 -20.30 43.65 -12.19
N ILE A 421 -20.39 43.53 -13.52
CA ILE A 421 -20.29 44.67 -14.44
C ILE A 421 -21.65 45.31 -14.78
N SER A 422 -22.75 44.83 -14.20
CA SER A 422 -24.12 45.28 -14.48
C SER A 422 -24.49 45.23 -15.98
N LYS A 423 -24.06 44.17 -16.67
CA LYS A 423 -24.24 43.99 -18.13
C LYS A 423 -24.87 42.63 -18.45
N PRO A 424 -26.21 42.51 -18.39
CA PRO A 424 -26.90 41.22 -18.52
C PRO A 424 -26.85 40.63 -19.93
N THR A 425 -26.66 41.46 -20.96
CA THR A 425 -26.67 41.05 -22.37
C THR A 425 -25.56 41.74 -23.15
N GLY A 426 -25.26 41.22 -24.34
CA GLY A 426 -24.21 41.74 -25.21
C GLY A 426 -22.81 41.29 -24.80
N ASP A 427 -21.81 41.72 -25.56
CA ASP A 427 -20.44 41.25 -25.41
C ASP A 427 -19.79 41.80 -24.13
N ILE A 428 -18.99 40.99 -23.46
CA ILE A 428 -18.19 41.44 -22.29
C ILE A 428 -16.87 41.95 -22.83
N LEU A 429 -16.48 43.19 -22.52
CA LEU A 429 -15.25 43.77 -23.04
C LEU A 429 -14.12 43.70 -22.00
N LYS A 430 -12.85 43.75 -22.43
CA LYS A 430 -11.72 43.93 -21.51
C LYS A 430 -11.89 45.17 -20.64
N SER A 431 -12.41 46.26 -21.21
CA SER A 431 -12.73 47.49 -20.47
C SER A 431 -13.82 47.29 -19.42
N ASP A 432 -14.74 46.35 -19.61
CA ASP A 432 -15.71 45.95 -18.60
C ASP A 432 -15.03 45.14 -17.48
N MET A 433 -14.15 44.20 -17.83
CA MET A 433 -13.40 43.39 -16.85
C MET A 433 -12.52 44.25 -15.93
N LEU A 434 -11.94 45.34 -16.44
CA LEU A 434 -11.16 46.29 -15.65
C LEU A 434 -11.99 47.02 -14.57
N LYS A 435 -13.32 47.04 -14.66
CA LYS A 435 -14.20 47.63 -13.64
C LYS A 435 -14.38 46.73 -12.42
N ILE A 436 -14.06 45.44 -12.55
CA ILE A 436 -14.27 44.44 -11.49
C ILE A 436 -13.15 44.56 -10.46
N THR A 437 -13.48 45.07 -9.28
CA THR A 437 -12.59 45.10 -8.10
C THR A 437 -12.97 44.04 -7.07
N TYR A 438 -14.23 43.59 -7.09
CA TYR A 438 -14.80 42.57 -6.22
C TYR A 438 -15.61 41.60 -7.07
N LEU A 439 -15.41 40.30 -6.88
CA LEU A 439 -16.23 39.27 -7.49
C LEU A 439 -16.62 38.20 -6.46
N ASN A 440 -17.92 37.99 -6.30
CA ASN A 440 -18.48 36.91 -5.50
C ASN A 440 -19.06 35.84 -6.42
N ALA A 441 -18.44 34.67 -6.43
CA ALA A 441 -18.77 33.54 -7.28
C ALA A 441 -18.77 32.23 -6.48
N LYS A 442 -19.27 32.26 -5.24
CA LYS A 442 -19.38 31.07 -4.37
C LYS A 442 -20.59 30.21 -4.77
N TYR A 443 -20.49 28.89 -4.60
CA TYR A 443 -21.62 27.95 -4.77
C TYR A 443 -22.22 28.00 -6.18
N LEU A 444 -21.37 28.13 -7.21
CA LEU A 444 -21.80 28.32 -8.59
C LEU A 444 -21.40 27.16 -9.52
N ASP A 445 -20.90 26.05 -8.99
CA ASP A 445 -20.43 24.90 -9.77
C ASP A 445 -19.40 25.28 -10.85
N ILE A 446 -18.58 26.30 -10.59
CA ILE A 446 -17.58 26.79 -11.55
C ILE A 446 -16.45 25.77 -11.67
N VAL A 447 -16.11 25.41 -12.89
CA VAL A 447 -15.01 24.47 -13.20
C VAL A 447 -13.80 25.21 -13.76
N SER A 448 -14.02 26.23 -14.59
CA SER A 448 -12.95 26.98 -15.28
C SER A 448 -12.94 28.46 -14.90
N LEU A 449 -11.74 28.99 -14.69
CA LEU A 449 -11.51 30.42 -14.46
C LEU A 449 -11.15 31.19 -15.74
N GLU A 450 -11.18 30.54 -16.91
CA GLU A 450 -10.84 31.19 -18.17
C GLU A 450 -11.70 32.43 -18.42
N GLY A 451 -11.02 33.56 -18.63
CA GLY A 451 -11.61 34.90 -18.75
C GLY A 451 -11.34 35.79 -17.52
N ILE A 452 -11.11 35.24 -16.32
CA ILE A 452 -10.88 36.05 -15.12
C ILE A 452 -9.56 36.84 -15.17
N GLN A 453 -8.57 36.37 -15.95
CA GLN A 453 -7.26 37.00 -16.07
C GLN A 453 -7.30 38.44 -16.57
N TYR A 454 -8.42 38.86 -17.18
CA TYR A 454 -8.65 40.22 -17.67
C TYR A 454 -9.17 41.18 -16.58
N ALA A 455 -9.62 40.70 -15.42
CA ALA A 455 -10.03 41.52 -14.28
C ALA A 455 -8.82 42.04 -13.48
N LYS A 456 -7.94 42.82 -14.13
CA LYS A 456 -6.63 43.24 -13.56
C LYS A 456 -6.72 44.11 -12.30
N ASN A 457 -7.88 44.73 -12.05
CA ASN A 457 -8.14 45.55 -10.86
C ASN A 457 -8.80 44.76 -9.72
N LEU A 458 -8.95 43.43 -9.88
CA LEU A 458 -9.55 42.57 -8.87
C LEU A 458 -8.74 42.62 -7.58
N PHE A 459 -9.41 42.99 -6.51
CA PHE A 459 -8.88 43.15 -5.16
C PHE A 459 -9.36 42.03 -4.24
N MET A 460 -10.60 41.57 -4.42
CA MET A 460 -11.23 40.52 -3.62
C MET A 460 -11.99 39.53 -4.50
N LEU A 461 -11.70 38.24 -4.34
CA LEU A 461 -12.29 37.15 -5.09
C LEU A 461 -12.78 36.03 -4.16
N TYR A 462 -14.07 35.72 -4.25
CA TYR A 462 -14.65 34.56 -3.58
C TYR A 462 -15.04 33.49 -4.60
N LEU A 463 -14.45 32.30 -4.45
CA LEU A 463 -14.68 31.11 -5.26
C LEU A 463 -14.96 29.87 -4.38
N THR A 464 -15.37 30.09 -3.13
CA THR A 464 -15.68 29.00 -2.19
C THR A 464 -16.77 28.07 -2.73
N ASP A 465 -16.56 26.76 -2.56
CA ASP A 465 -17.52 25.71 -2.91
C ASP A 465 -17.85 25.73 -4.42
N ASN A 466 -16.84 25.34 -5.19
CA ASN A 466 -16.88 25.17 -6.64
C ASN A 466 -16.03 23.94 -7.01
N GLN A 467 -15.76 23.74 -8.30
CA GLN A 467 -15.03 22.58 -8.81
C GLN A 467 -13.69 22.97 -9.46
N VAL A 468 -13.16 24.14 -9.11
CA VAL A 468 -11.96 24.72 -9.72
C VAL A 468 -10.73 23.89 -9.37
N GLY A 469 -10.05 23.36 -10.38
CA GLY A 469 -8.78 22.65 -10.22
C GLY A 469 -7.57 23.44 -10.72
N ASP A 470 -7.73 24.14 -11.86
CA ASP A 470 -6.71 25.01 -12.42
C ASP A 470 -6.96 26.47 -12.02
N ILE A 471 -5.95 27.09 -11.43
CA ILE A 471 -5.94 28.50 -11.01
C ILE A 471 -4.88 29.32 -11.77
N SER A 472 -4.38 28.81 -12.89
CA SER A 472 -3.34 29.47 -13.70
C SER A 472 -3.72 30.89 -14.12
N GLN A 473 -5.00 31.16 -14.39
CA GLN A 473 -5.51 32.48 -14.75
C GLN A 473 -5.35 33.55 -13.65
N LEU A 474 -5.10 33.14 -12.40
CA LEU A 474 -4.89 34.07 -11.28
C LEU A 474 -3.47 34.66 -11.26
N SER A 475 -2.51 34.11 -12.00
CA SER A 475 -1.07 34.40 -11.80
C SER A 475 -0.66 35.86 -12.04
N GLU A 476 -1.44 36.59 -12.82
CA GLU A 476 -1.18 37.98 -13.19
C GLU A 476 -2.19 38.95 -12.55
N LEU A 477 -2.97 38.51 -11.55
CA LEU A 477 -3.91 39.34 -10.78
C LEU A 477 -3.24 39.94 -9.54
N THR A 478 -2.13 40.64 -9.76
CA THR A 478 -1.21 41.14 -8.71
C THR A 478 -1.81 42.19 -7.76
N ASN A 479 -3.05 42.63 -8.00
CA ASN A 479 -3.82 43.51 -7.11
C ASN A 479 -4.66 42.75 -6.07
N LEU A 480 -4.77 41.42 -6.16
CA LEU A 480 -5.52 40.60 -5.21
C LEU A 480 -4.93 40.73 -3.81
N GLN A 481 -5.81 40.97 -2.83
CA GLN A 481 -5.50 41.00 -1.41
C GLN A 481 -6.29 39.95 -0.63
N TYR A 482 -7.49 39.61 -1.09
CA TYR A 482 -8.39 38.66 -0.44
C TYR A 482 -8.81 37.59 -1.44
N LEU A 483 -8.41 36.34 -1.18
CA LEU A 483 -8.68 35.22 -2.07
C LEU A 483 -9.21 34.03 -1.26
N PHE A 484 -10.44 33.60 -1.58
CA PHE A 484 -11.09 32.49 -0.89
C PHE A 484 -11.43 31.38 -1.89
N LEU A 485 -10.67 30.30 -1.81
CA LEU A 485 -10.71 29.12 -2.69
C LEU A 485 -11.08 27.84 -1.92
N ASN A 486 -11.68 27.97 -0.74
CA ASN A 486 -12.09 26.83 0.07
C ASN A 486 -13.05 25.90 -0.71
N TYR A 487 -13.01 24.59 -0.45
CA TYR A 487 -13.88 23.59 -1.06
C TYR A 487 -13.81 23.61 -2.60
N ASN A 488 -12.62 23.31 -3.13
CA ASN A 488 -12.32 23.20 -4.57
C ASN A 488 -11.41 21.99 -4.83
N ASN A 489 -10.92 21.83 -6.06
CA ASN A 489 -10.09 20.70 -6.50
C ASN A 489 -8.62 21.09 -6.72
N ILE A 490 -8.12 22.10 -5.98
CA ILE A 490 -6.80 22.69 -6.23
C ILE A 490 -5.69 21.80 -5.69
N LYS A 491 -4.65 21.59 -6.50
CA LYS A 491 -3.44 20.84 -6.14
C LYS A 491 -2.19 21.71 -6.04
N SER A 492 -2.04 22.66 -6.96
CA SER A 492 -0.84 23.47 -7.10
C SER A 492 -1.10 24.93 -6.76
N LEU A 493 -0.20 25.51 -5.96
CA LEU A 493 -0.21 26.92 -5.58
C LEU A 493 0.78 27.78 -6.39
N ILE A 494 1.48 27.20 -7.37
CA ILE A 494 2.46 27.93 -8.21
C ILE A 494 1.88 29.24 -8.80
N PRO A 495 0.63 29.26 -9.31
CA PRO A 495 0.06 30.51 -9.84
C PRO A 495 -0.02 31.65 -8.81
N LEU A 496 0.00 31.37 -7.51
CA LEU A 496 -0.11 32.39 -6.46
C LEU A 496 1.24 33.04 -6.10
N GLU A 497 2.37 32.50 -6.54
CA GLU A 497 3.73 32.89 -6.09
C GLU A 497 4.03 34.39 -6.27
N LYS A 498 3.46 35.01 -7.32
CA LYS A 498 3.69 36.43 -7.65
C LYS A 498 2.70 37.38 -6.98
N LEU A 499 1.68 36.88 -6.27
CA LEU A 499 0.59 37.69 -5.73
C LEU A 499 0.97 38.34 -4.39
N SER A 500 2.06 39.11 -4.40
CA SER A 500 2.71 39.68 -3.22
C SER A 500 1.84 40.63 -2.39
N LYS A 501 0.69 41.08 -2.91
CA LYS A 501 -0.30 41.88 -2.18
C LYS A 501 -1.33 41.04 -1.41
N LEU A 502 -1.34 39.70 -1.57
CA LEU A 502 -2.24 38.84 -0.82
C LEU A 502 -2.05 39.06 0.68
N TYR A 503 -3.15 39.35 1.35
CA TYR A 503 -3.25 39.59 2.78
C TYR A 503 -3.97 38.43 3.47
N MET A 504 -5.04 37.90 2.85
CA MET A 504 -5.84 36.80 3.37
C MET A 504 -6.09 35.74 2.29
N LEU A 505 -5.76 34.49 2.61
CA LEU A 505 -5.88 33.34 1.72
C LEU A 505 -6.57 32.17 2.42
N GLY A 506 -7.73 31.77 1.88
CA GLY A 506 -8.46 30.57 2.30
C GLY A 506 -8.36 29.46 1.26
N LEU A 507 -7.88 28.29 1.66
CA LEU A 507 -7.61 27.11 0.84
C LEU A 507 -8.14 25.82 1.48
N GLU A 508 -9.05 25.93 2.45
CA GLU A 508 -9.61 24.79 3.18
C GLU A 508 -10.22 23.75 2.22
N SER A 509 -10.07 22.46 2.53
CA SER A 509 -10.66 21.34 1.78
C SER A 509 -10.33 21.39 0.28
N ASN A 510 -9.03 21.31 -0.02
CA ASN A 510 -8.47 21.13 -1.36
C ASN A 510 -7.57 19.88 -1.38
N GLN A 511 -6.69 19.76 -2.38
CA GLN A 511 -5.78 18.62 -2.55
C GLN A 511 -4.31 19.07 -2.52
N ILE A 512 -4.00 20.07 -1.68
CA ILE A 512 -2.70 20.72 -1.62
C ILE A 512 -1.76 19.90 -0.72
N THR A 513 -0.55 19.65 -1.21
CA THR A 513 0.51 18.94 -0.47
C THR A 513 1.76 19.80 -0.24
N ASP A 514 1.87 20.96 -0.91
CA ASP A 514 3.06 21.83 -0.84
C ASP A 514 2.67 23.31 -0.71
N LEU A 515 3.23 23.97 0.30
CA LEU A 515 3.04 25.39 0.58
C LEU A 515 4.22 26.26 0.11
N SER A 516 5.27 25.66 -0.46
CA SER A 516 6.48 26.37 -0.91
C SER A 516 6.21 27.57 -1.83
N PRO A 517 5.19 27.58 -2.71
CA PRO A 517 4.88 28.76 -3.54
C PRO A 517 4.47 30.00 -2.73
N LEU A 518 4.08 29.86 -1.47
CA LEU A 518 3.63 30.97 -0.62
C LEU A 518 4.76 31.68 0.12
N LYS A 519 6.00 31.13 0.10
CA LYS A 519 7.11 31.57 0.96
C LYS A 519 7.48 33.06 0.85
N ASN A 520 7.23 33.67 -0.32
CA ASN A 520 7.57 35.05 -0.63
C ASN A 520 6.38 36.02 -0.59
N LEU A 521 5.20 35.58 -0.13
CA LEU A 521 4.03 36.44 0.00
C LEU A 521 4.14 37.30 1.27
N THR A 522 5.01 38.31 1.22
CA THR A 522 5.42 39.12 2.38
C THR A 522 4.27 39.84 3.10
N ASN A 523 3.16 40.14 2.40
CA ASN A 523 1.98 40.77 2.99
C ASN A 523 0.96 39.77 3.57
N LEU A 524 1.16 38.46 3.37
CA LEU A 524 0.23 37.44 3.81
C LEU A 524 0.17 37.41 5.34
N ASN A 525 -1.02 37.65 5.88
CA ASN A 525 -1.25 37.75 7.31
C ASN A 525 -2.17 36.64 7.84
N ASN A 526 -3.16 36.23 7.06
CA ASN A 526 -4.13 35.19 7.40
C ASN A 526 -4.09 34.07 6.37
N LEU A 527 -3.76 32.86 6.82
CA LEU A 527 -3.69 31.66 5.97
C LEU A 527 -4.49 30.53 6.60
N GLY A 528 -5.50 30.04 5.88
CA GLY A 528 -6.23 28.81 6.23
C GLY A 528 -6.04 27.75 5.16
N VAL A 529 -5.51 26.59 5.54
CA VAL A 529 -5.26 25.44 4.64
C VAL A 529 -5.82 24.14 5.23
N ASP A 530 -6.83 24.25 6.08
CA ASP A 530 -7.45 23.13 6.79
C ASP A 530 -7.89 22.02 5.82
N ARG A 531 -7.92 20.77 6.29
CA ARG A 531 -8.37 19.60 5.51
C ARG A 531 -7.65 19.44 4.16
N ASN A 532 -6.34 19.71 4.13
CA ASN A 532 -5.45 19.37 3.02
C ASN A 532 -4.45 18.28 3.45
N PRO A 533 -3.97 17.42 2.54
CA PRO A 533 -2.99 16.36 2.86
C PRO A 533 -1.56 16.91 3.08
N LEU A 534 -1.37 17.80 4.06
CA LEU A 534 -0.12 18.51 4.37
C LEU A 534 0.70 17.77 5.44
N MET A 535 1.14 16.54 5.15
CA MET A 535 1.96 15.77 6.10
C MET A 535 3.33 16.40 6.38
N ASP A 536 3.93 17.05 5.37
CA ASP A 536 5.22 17.74 5.47
C ASP A 536 5.04 19.26 5.29
N ILE A 537 5.35 20.00 6.36
CA ILE A 537 5.31 21.48 6.39
C ILE A 537 6.72 22.08 6.59
N SER A 538 7.77 21.32 6.31
CA SER A 538 9.17 21.76 6.49
C SER A 538 9.51 23.00 5.65
N CYS A 539 8.81 23.22 4.53
CA CYS A 539 8.95 24.40 3.68
C CYS A 539 8.65 25.72 4.41
N ILE A 540 7.91 25.70 5.54
CA ILE A 540 7.60 26.91 6.32
C ILE A 540 8.87 27.58 6.86
N LYS A 541 9.97 26.83 7.05
CA LYS A 541 11.25 27.40 7.48
C LYS A 541 11.77 28.51 6.56
N ASP A 542 11.37 28.48 5.29
CA ASP A 542 11.80 29.41 4.25
C ASP A 542 10.81 30.59 4.07
N PHE A 543 9.77 30.68 4.90
CA PHE A 543 8.75 31.71 4.79
C PHE A 543 9.28 33.06 5.27
N ASN A 544 9.24 34.06 4.39
CA ASN A 544 9.51 35.46 4.70
C ASN A 544 8.19 36.24 4.71
N THR A 545 7.30 35.90 5.64
CA THR A 545 5.91 36.40 5.66
C THR A 545 5.54 37.03 7.00
N ASN A 546 4.46 37.81 7.02
CA ASN A 546 3.92 38.46 8.22
C ASN A 546 2.68 37.73 8.77
N ILE A 547 2.65 36.39 8.65
CA ILE A 547 1.50 35.59 9.08
C ILE A 547 1.28 35.77 10.58
N SER A 548 0.09 36.24 10.94
CA SER A 548 -0.36 36.41 12.32
C SER A 548 -1.45 35.40 12.71
N SER A 549 -2.09 34.79 11.72
CA SER A 549 -3.13 33.78 11.89
C SER A 549 -2.92 32.65 10.89
N LEU A 550 -2.70 31.44 11.41
CA LEU A 550 -2.47 30.23 10.62
C LEU A 550 -3.41 29.11 11.10
N SER A 551 -4.12 28.50 10.15
CA SER A 551 -4.97 27.34 10.38
C SER A 551 -4.56 26.19 9.48
N MET A 552 -4.23 25.05 10.10
CA MET A 552 -3.86 23.77 9.46
C MET A 552 -4.55 22.61 10.18
N TYR A 553 -5.84 22.77 10.44
CA TYR A 553 -6.68 21.80 11.11
C TYR A 553 -6.91 20.57 10.22
N SER A 554 -6.84 19.36 10.77
CA SER A 554 -7.09 18.11 10.04
C SER A 554 -6.19 17.90 8.82
N CYS A 555 -4.87 18.13 8.96
CA CYS A 555 -3.89 18.05 7.88
C CYS A 555 -2.98 16.81 7.92
N LYS A 556 -3.09 15.98 8.96
CA LYS A 556 -2.23 14.81 9.25
C LYS A 556 -0.76 15.20 9.55
N ILE A 557 -0.55 16.37 10.15
CA ILE A 557 0.78 16.88 10.52
C ILE A 557 1.29 16.13 11.76
N GLU A 558 2.58 15.80 11.77
CA GLU A 558 3.29 15.24 12.94
C GLU A 558 4.38 16.18 13.46
N ASP A 559 5.18 16.75 12.55
CA ASP A 559 6.30 17.64 12.87
C ASP A 559 5.93 19.12 12.60
N ILE A 560 6.02 19.93 13.66
CA ILE A 560 5.78 21.39 13.63
C ILE A 560 7.02 22.22 13.96
N SER A 561 8.23 21.64 13.86
CA SER A 561 9.49 22.30 14.14
C SER A 561 9.73 23.55 13.27
N SER A 562 9.28 23.49 12.01
CA SER A 562 9.38 24.58 11.04
C SER A 562 8.59 25.84 11.42
N LEU A 563 7.58 25.73 12.29
CA LEU A 563 6.76 26.89 12.72
C LEU A 563 7.53 27.91 13.56
N SER A 564 8.68 27.53 14.11
CA SER A 564 9.51 28.38 14.97
C SER A 564 9.94 29.70 14.31
N VAL A 565 9.91 29.81 12.98
CA VAL A 565 10.26 31.05 12.25
C VAL A 565 9.13 32.09 12.23
N LEU A 566 7.87 31.71 12.43
CA LEU A 566 6.70 32.58 12.28
C LEU A 566 6.41 33.41 13.54
N LYS A 567 7.36 34.29 13.91
CA LYS A 567 7.33 35.04 15.19
C LYS A 567 6.13 35.98 15.40
N ASN A 568 5.42 36.33 14.32
CA ASN A 568 4.25 37.20 14.37
C ASN A 568 2.94 36.44 14.66
N LEU A 569 2.97 35.11 14.76
CA LEU A 569 1.77 34.32 15.04
C LEU A 569 1.11 34.73 16.36
N SER A 570 -0.17 35.01 16.27
CA SER A 570 -1.08 35.32 17.37
C SER A 570 -2.20 34.28 17.49
N THR A 571 -2.63 33.72 16.37
CA THR A 571 -3.64 32.66 16.29
C THR A 571 -3.06 31.47 15.55
N LEU A 572 -3.12 30.29 16.16
CA LEU A 572 -2.63 29.04 15.58
C LEU A 572 -3.65 27.92 15.79
N ARG A 573 -4.16 27.33 14.71
CA ARG A 573 -5.09 26.21 14.76
C ARG A 573 -4.45 24.97 14.14
N LEU A 574 -4.22 23.96 14.96
CA LEU A 574 -3.55 22.70 14.65
C LEU A 574 -4.37 21.48 15.13
N GLY A 575 -5.64 21.67 15.44
CA GLY A 575 -6.51 20.59 15.89
C GLY A 575 -6.59 19.43 14.88
N TYR A 576 -6.87 18.21 15.38
CA TYR A 576 -7.11 17.01 14.58
C TYR A 576 -5.89 16.61 13.73
N ASN A 577 -4.70 16.67 14.32
CA ASN A 577 -3.45 16.24 13.71
C ASN A 577 -2.81 15.10 14.54
N ASN A 578 -1.58 14.72 14.24
CA ASN A 578 -0.84 13.66 14.92
C ASN A 578 0.35 14.22 15.71
N ILE A 579 0.26 15.46 16.18
CA ILE A 579 1.38 16.19 16.81
C ILE A 579 1.61 15.63 18.21
N LYS A 580 2.88 15.34 18.52
CA LYS A 580 3.32 14.92 19.86
C LYS A 580 4.24 15.95 20.52
N ASP A 581 5.20 16.46 19.75
CA ASP A 581 6.19 17.44 20.22
C ASP A 581 5.77 18.85 19.84
N ILE A 582 5.56 19.70 20.86
CA ILE A 582 5.19 21.11 20.71
C ILE A 582 6.28 22.07 21.19
N THR A 583 7.50 21.59 21.41
CA THR A 583 8.62 22.39 21.93
C THR A 583 8.97 23.59 21.03
N SER A 584 8.77 23.48 19.71
CA SER A 584 9.00 24.56 18.75
C SER A 584 8.12 25.81 19.00
N LEU A 585 6.95 25.63 19.61
CA LEU A 585 6.01 26.71 19.92
C LEU A 585 6.50 27.62 21.04
N SER A 586 7.44 27.18 21.88
CA SER A 586 8.01 27.98 22.99
C SER A 586 8.61 29.32 22.54
N SER A 587 9.01 29.38 21.27
CA SER A 587 9.65 30.54 20.66
C SER A 587 8.67 31.54 20.02
N LEU A 588 7.36 31.25 20.04
CA LEU A 588 6.29 32.04 19.43
C LEU A 588 5.55 32.87 20.48
N THR A 589 6.27 33.81 21.10
CA THR A 589 5.82 34.58 22.27
C THR A 589 4.63 35.53 22.03
N ASN A 590 4.18 35.65 20.77
CA ASN A 590 3.01 36.45 20.39
C ASN A 590 1.69 35.68 20.38
N LEU A 591 1.72 34.34 20.58
CA LEU A 591 0.53 33.50 20.57
C LEU A 591 -0.48 33.92 21.66
N GLN A 592 -1.75 33.98 21.27
CA GLN A 592 -2.89 34.40 22.08
C GLN A 592 -4.03 33.37 22.04
N ASP A 593 -4.29 32.77 20.89
CA ASP A 593 -5.35 31.79 20.63
C ASP A 593 -4.73 30.57 19.95
N VAL A 594 -4.64 29.45 20.68
CA VAL A 594 -4.01 28.23 20.21
C VAL A 594 -4.97 27.07 20.35
N ASP A 595 -5.18 26.34 19.26
CA ASP A 595 -5.94 25.10 19.24
C ASP A 595 -5.01 23.96 18.86
N LEU A 596 -4.83 23.04 19.80
CA LEU A 596 -4.05 21.82 19.68
C LEU A 596 -4.94 20.60 19.99
N SER A 597 -6.26 20.74 19.89
CA SER A 597 -7.22 19.66 20.17
C SER A 597 -6.95 18.41 19.33
N ASP A 598 -7.32 17.23 19.84
CA ASP A 598 -7.28 15.97 19.10
C ASP A 598 -5.92 15.71 18.42
N ASN A 599 -4.87 15.72 19.25
CA ASN A 599 -3.48 15.40 18.88
C ASN A 599 -2.93 14.30 19.82
N ALA A 600 -1.62 14.04 19.79
CA ALA A 600 -0.94 13.04 20.62
C ALA A 600 -0.03 13.68 21.69
N ILE A 601 -0.37 14.88 22.18
CA ILE A 601 0.45 15.64 23.13
C ILE A 601 0.36 15.03 24.52
N GLU A 602 1.51 14.83 25.16
CA GLU A 602 1.61 14.33 26.55
C GLU A 602 2.10 15.41 27.53
N ASP A 603 2.94 16.34 27.05
CA ASP A 603 3.52 17.44 27.82
C ASP A 603 3.25 18.80 27.16
N PHE A 604 2.59 19.69 27.90
CA PHE A 604 2.29 21.06 27.47
C PHE A 604 3.07 22.13 28.25
N SER A 605 4.07 21.73 29.05
CA SER A 605 4.85 22.62 29.92
C SER A 605 5.52 23.76 29.17
N THR A 606 5.90 23.55 27.91
CA THR A 606 6.53 24.55 27.04
C THR A 606 5.62 25.74 26.74
N LEU A 607 4.30 25.54 26.72
CA LEU A 607 3.32 26.60 26.47
C LEU A 607 3.16 27.53 27.68
N SER A 608 3.52 27.07 28.87
CA SER A 608 3.34 27.85 30.11
C SER A 608 4.20 29.12 30.18
N TYR A 609 5.21 29.22 29.31
CA TYR A 609 6.06 30.41 29.17
C TYR A 609 5.50 31.47 28.20
N LEU A 610 4.41 31.16 27.49
CA LEU A 610 3.80 32.05 26.52
C LEU A 610 2.83 33.01 27.20
N GLY A 611 3.38 34.07 27.81
CA GLY A 611 2.65 35.03 28.63
C GLY A 611 1.58 35.88 27.93
N LYS A 612 1.32 35.68 26.63
CA LYS A 612 0.20 36.32 25.91
C LYS A 612 -0.97 35.38 25.64
N LEU A 613 -0.85 34.08 25.97
CA LEU A 613 -1.94 33.13 25.76
C LEU A 613 -3.19 33.53 26.56
N THR A 614 -4.31 33.57 25.86
CA THR A 614 -5.64 33.86 26.41
C THR A 614 -6.61 32.70 26.19
N LYS A 615 -6.41 31.91 25.12
CA LYS A 615 -7.18 30.72 24.80
C LYS A 615 -6.24 29.59 24.37
N LEU A 616 -6.42 28.43 24.97
CA LEU A 616 -5.66 27.23 24.67
C LEU A 616 -6.59 26.01 24.68
N ASP A 617 -6.76 25.36 23.54
CA ASP A 617 -7.46 24.07 23.46
C ASP A 617 -6.45 22.93 23.41
N LEU A 618 -6.53 22.03 24.40
CA LEU A 618 -5.72 20.82 24.55
C LEU A 618 -6.61 19.58 24.69
N SER A 619 -7.93 19.70 24.44
CA SER A 619 -8.86 18.58 24.52
C SER A 619 -8.45 17.45 23.56
N GLY A 620 -8.82 16.20 23.87
CA GLY A 620 -8.50 15.06 23.01
C GLY A 620 -7.00 14.68 22.93
N ASN A 621 -6.15 15.20 23.81
CA ASN A 621 -4.72 14.81 23.91
C ASN A 621 -4.45 13.74 24.97
N SER A 622 -3.21 13.24 25.05
CA SER A 622 -2.77 12.20 25.99
C SER A 622 -2.10 12.76 27.25
N ILE A 623 -2.62 13.88 27.77
CA ILE A 623 -2.04 14.62 28.91
C ILE A 623 -2.33 13.89 30.22
N ARG A 624 -1.26 13.58 30.98
CA ARG A 624 -1.35 12.93 32.30
C ARG A 624 -0.95 13.84 33.46
N ASP A 625 -0.01 14.74 33.25
CA ASP A 625 0.39 15.75 34.23
C ASP A 625 -0.16 17.12 33.85
N TYR A 626 -1.07 17.63 34.67
CA TYR A 626 -1.70 18.92 34.48
C TYR A 626 -0.93 20.06 35.17
N SER A 627 0.06 19.77 36.02
CA SER A 627 0.69 20.71 36.97
C SER A 627 1.16 22.05 36.35
N SER A 628 1.59 22.01 35.09
CA SER A 628 2.03 23.17 34.31
C SER A 628 0.95 24.25 34.13
N TYR A 629 -0.35 23.94 34.28
CA TYR A 629 -1.43 24.93 34.20
C TYR A 629 -1.27 26.09 35.21
N THR A 630 -0.63 25.83 36.35
CA THR A 630 -0.41 26.82 37.43
C THR A 630 0.45 28.00 37.01
N ARG A 631 1.30 27.82 35.98
CA ARG A 631 2.25 28.80 35.46
C ARG A 631 1.64 29.77 34.44
N PHE A 632 0.48 29.45 33.89
CA PHE A 632 -0.22 30.35 32.96
C PHE A 632 -0.85 31.54 33.70
N ASN A 633 -1.11 32.61 32.95
CA ASN A 633 -1.79 33.80 33.46
C ASN A 633 -3.21 33.49 33.96
N ASP A 634 -3.71 34.23 34.94
CA ASP A 634 -5.01 33.92 35.57
C ASP A 634 -6.22 34.13 34.64
N ASN A 635 -6.09 34.99 33.63
CA ASN A 635 -7.13 35.24 32.64
C ASN A 635 -7.19 34.20 31.50
N ILE A 636 -6.29 33.22 31.50
CA ILE A 636 -6.29 32.19 30.46
C ILE A 636 -7.56 31.34 30.53
N LYS A 637 -8.06 31.00 29.35
CA LYS A 637 -9.04 29.95 29.14
C LYS A 637 -8.35 28.74 28.54
N ILE A 638 -8.35 27.63 29.27
CA ILE A 638 -7.79 26.36 28.80
C ILE A 638 -8.94 25.38 28.64
N ASP A 639 -8.94 24.58 27.59
CA ASP A 639 -9.84 23.45 27.42
C ASP A 639 -9.03 22.15 27.48
N PHE A 640 -9.21 21.37 28.54
CA PHE A 640 -8.66 20.01 28.64
C PHE A 640 -9.67 18.91 28.32
N TRP A 641 -10.97 19.22 28.37
CA TRP A 641 -12.05 18.22 28.54
C TRP A 641 -13.28 18.50 27.68
N GLY A 642 -13.11 19.21 26.56
CA GLY A 642 -14.17 19.54 25.60
C GLY A 642 -15.05 20.73 26.01
N PHE A 643 -14.59 21.54 26.97
CA PHE A 643 -15.21 22.83 27.28
C PHE A 643 -14.18 23.80 27.87
N SER A 644 -14.40 25.11 27.69
CA SER A 644 -13.43 26.13 28.12
C SER A 644 -13.49 26.41 29.64
N GLN A 645 -12.35 26.26 30.34
CA GLN A 645 -12.21 26.49 31.79
C GLN A 645 -11.28 27.67 32.11
N THR A 646 -11.58 28.39 33.19
CA THR A 646 -10.62 29.26 33.89
C THR A 646 -9.62 28.45 34.69
N LYS A 647 -8.48 29.07 35.01
CA LYS A 647 -7.50 28.51 35.95
C LYS A 647 -8.12 28.14 37.30
N ALA A 648 -9.05 28.94 37.83
CA ALA A 648 -9.73 28.66 39.10
C ALA A 648 -10.62 27.42 39.03
N GLU A 649 -11.35 27.23 37.92
CA GLU A 649 -12.17 26.04 37.68
C GLU A 649 -11.30 24.78 37.56
N ILE A 650 -10.16 24.86 36.88
CA ILE A 650 -9.18 23.77 36.79
C ILE A 650 -8.64 23.42 38.18
N THR A 651 -8.26 24.42 38.99
CA THR A 651 -7.82 24.20 40.38
C THR A 651 -8.91 23.52 41.22
N SER A 652 -10.14 24.01 41.15
CA SER A 652 -11.27 23.43 41.87
C SER A 652 -11.52 21.98 41.46
N PHE A 653 -11.44 21.71 40.15
CA PHE A 653 -11.61 20.38 39.59
C PHE A 653 -10.53 19.40 40.07
N LEU A 654 -9.25 19.75 39.92
CA LEU A 654 -8.12 18.91 40.32
C LEU A 654 -8.09 18.70 41.85
N THR A 655 -8.41 19.73 42.63
CA THR A 655 -8.54 19.61 44.10
C THR A 655 -9.64 18.63 44.48
N THR A 656 -10.78 18.68 43.80
CA THR A 656 -11.90 17.75 44.04
C THR A 656 -11.50 16.32 43.68
N ALA A 657 -10.79 16.13 42.55
CA ALA A 657 -10.26 14.82 42.17
C ALA A 657 -9.33 14.25 43.26
N ASP A 658 -8.42 15.07 43.79
CA ASP A 658 -7.50 14.65 44.87
C ASP A 658 -8.22 14.32 46.17
N GLN A 659 -9.24 15.09 46.54
CA GLN A 659 -10.07 14.82 47.71
C GLN A 659 -10.83 13.50 47.56
N ILE A 660 -11.33 13.19 46.37
CA ILE A 660 -12.00 11.92 46.09
C ILE A 660 -11.03 10.77 46.23
N ILE A 661 -9.85 10.86 45.60
CA ILE A 661 -8.80 9.83 45.72
C ILE A 661 -8.46 9.63 47.19
N ALA A 662 -8.18 10.69 47.95
CA ALA A 662 -7.86 10.61 49.38
C ALA A 662 -9.00 10.04 50.24
N SER A 663 -10.26 10.14 49.79
CA SER A 663 -11.41 9.61 50.53
C SER A 663 -11.66 8.11 50.37
N VAL A 664 -11.14 7.50 49.29
CA VAL A 664 -11.39 6.07 48.98
C VAL A 664 -10.12 5.25 48.76
N VAL A 665 -8.96 5.88 48.57
CA VAL A 665 -7.67 5.22 48.36
C VAL A 665 -6.75 5.45 49.57
N THR A 666 -6.20 4.36 50.10
CA THR A 666 -5.16 4.41 51.15
C THR A 666 -3.80 3.96 50.61
N PRO A 667 -2.67 4.36 51.25
CA PRO A 667 -1.33 4.05 50.75
C PRO A 667 -1.00 2.54 50.65
N ASP A 668 -1.65 1.72 51.46
CA ASP A 668 -1.48 0.27 51.57
C ASP A 668 -2.28 -0.54 50.54
N MET A 669 -3.20 0.10 49.81
CA MET A 669 -3.97 -0.57 48.75
C MET A 669 -3.09 -0.97 47.56
N THR A 670 -3.30 -2.19 47.07
CA THR A 670 -2.80 -2.67 45.79
C THR A 670 -3.38 -1.87 44.62
N PRO A 671 -2.75 -1.87 43.42
CA PRO A 671 -3.31 -1.21 42.24
C PRO A 671 -4.75 -1.65 41.93
N LEU A 672 -5.07 -2.93 42.08
CA LEU A 672 -6.42 -3.47 41.87
C LEU A 672 -7.42 -2.94 42.92
N GLU A 673 -7.02 -2.86 44.19
CA GLU A 673 -7.87 -2.30 45.26
C GLU A 673 -8.16 -0.82 45.05
N LYS A 674 -7.14 -0.06 44.65
CA LYS A 674 -7.26 1.36 44.29
C LYS A 674 -8.20 1.57 43.11
N GLU A 675 -8.02 0.78 42.04
CA GLU A 675 -8.91 0.82 40.87
C GLU A 675 -10.35 0.55 41.27
N LYS A 676 -10.58 -0.54 42.01
CA LYS A 676 -11.91 -0.93 42.48
C LYS A 676 -12.54 0.15 43.36
N ALA A 677 -11.77 0.77 44.27
CA ALA A 677 -12.27 1.82 45.15
C ALA A 677 -12.74 3.06 44.36
N LEU A 678 -11.98 3.46 43.34
CA LEU A 678 -12.33 4.59 42.46
C LEU A 678 -13.51 4.25 41.53
N HIS A 679 -13.53 3.02 40.98
CA HIS A 679 -14.67 2.50 40.22
C HIS A 679 -15.95 2.56 41.06
N ASP A 680 -15.91 2.02 42.28
CA ASP A 680 -17.05 1.99 43.19
C ASP A 680 -17.53 3.40 43.54
N TYR A 681 -16.60 4.35 43.73
CA TYR A 681 -16.92 5.76 43.97
C TYR A 681 -17.67 6.36 42.78
N ILE A 682 -17.12 6.24 41.56
CA ILE A 682 -17.75 6.79 40.36
C ILE A 682 -19.11 6.17 40.13
N CYS A 683 -19.23 4.86 40.31
CA CYS A 683 -20.50 4.18 40.08
C CYS A 683 -21.60 4.59 41.08
N LYS A 684 -21.23 4.88 42.34
CA LYS A 684 -22.19 5.31 43.37
C LYS A 684 -22.57 6.78 43.26
N ASN A 685 -21.68 7.63 42.76
CA ASN A 685 -21.80 9.08 42.87
C ASN A 685 -22.08 9.78 41.54
N THR A 686 -22.34 9.04 40.46
CA THR A 686 -22.59 9.63 39.14
C THR A 686 -23.98 9.27 38.63
N ASN A 687 -24.75 10.26 38.20
CA ASN A 687 -26.02 10.07 37.54
C ASN A 687 -25.85 10.16 36.01
N TYR A 688 -26.09 9.05 35.31
CA TYR A 688 -25.97 9.02 33.86
C TYR A 688 -26.98 9.98 33.20
N THR A 689 -26.48 11.00 32.51
CA THR A 689 -27.33 12.06 31.92
C THR A 689 -26.91 12.33 30.49
N LEU A 690 -27.79 12.00 29.52
CA LEU A 690 -27.58 12.33 28.10
C LEU A 690 -27.75 13.84 27.86
N GLY A 691 -26.96 14.40 26.93
CA GLY A 691 -27.05 15.81 26.52
C GLY A 691 -26.39 16.82 27.46
N VAL A 692 -25.65 16.36 28.47
CA VAL A 692 -24.79 17.21 29.33
C VAL A 692 -23.35 17.13 28.82
N TYR A 693 -22.86 18.24 28.25
CA TYR A 693 -21.53 18.35 27.65
C TYR A 693 -20.58 19.14 28.55
N THR A 694 -20.23 18.54 29.69
CA THR A 694 -19.33 19.16 30.68
C THR A 694 -18.11 18.29 30.97
N GLY A 695 -17.85 17.27 30.14
CA GLY A 695 -16.74 16.32 30.32
C GLY A 695 -16.63 15.77 31.75
N ALA A 696 -15.41 15.47 32.18
CA ALA A 696 -15.14 14.97 33.52
C ALA A 696 -15.61 15.90 34.65
N TYR A 697 -15.73 17.21 34.39
CA TYR A 697 -16.17 18.19 35.38
C TYR A 697 -17.62 17.95 35.81
N GLY A 698 -18.51 17.63 34.86
CA GLY A 698 -19.89 17.27 35.20
C GLY A 698 -19.98 16.09 36.16
N VAL A 699 -19.13 15.08 35.95
CA VAL A 699 -19.13 13.87 36.79
C VAL A 699 -18.57 14.17 38.18
N LEU A 700 -17.45 14.89 38.27
CA LEU A 700 -16.79 15.16 39.54
C LEU A 700 -17.51 16.22 40.39
N ILE A 701 -18.04 17.27 39.75
CA ILE A 701 -18.66 18.41 40.42
C ILE A 701 -20.19 18.27 40.45
N ASP A 702 -20.83 18.19 39.28
CA ASP A 702 -22.30 18.18 39.17
C ASP A 702 -22.93 16.80 39.41
N LYS A 703 -22.09 15.76 39.57
CA LYS A 703 -22.48 14.36 39.72
C LYS A 703 -23.32 13.84 38.55
N LYS A 704 -23.10 14.36 37.34
CA LYS A 704 -23.83 14.02 36.11
C LYS A 704 -22.92 13.92 34.90
N GLY A 705 -23.10 12.90 34.06
CA GLY A 705 -22.35 12.79 32.81
C GLY A 705 -22.80 11.61 31.95
N ALA A 706 -22.45 11.65 30.66
CA ALA A 706 -22.60 10.53 29.74
C ALA A 706 -21.34 9.63 29.73
N CYS A 707 -21.31 8.62 28.85
CA CYS A 707 -20.24 7.63 28.77
C CYS A 707 -18.85 8.26 28.59
N ASP A 708 -18.77 9.27 27.73
CA ASP A 708 -17.54 10.00 27.45
C ASP A 708 -16.98 10.72 28.70
N ALA A 709 -17.85 11.47 29.38
CA ALA A 709 -17.51 12.18 30.62
C ALA A 709 -17.11 11.23 31.76
N ILE A 710 -17.80 10.09 31.90
CA ILE A 710 -17.48 9.07 32.91
C ILE A 710 -16.11 8.45 32.62
N ALA A 711 -15.83 8.13 31.35
CA ALA A 711 -14.55 7.57 30.93
C ALA A 711 -13.40 8.56 31.13
N ASP A 712 -13.60 9.85 30.86
CA ASP A 712 -12.62 10.91 31.15
C ASP A 712 -12.34 11.00 32.66
N THR A 713 -13.39 11.00 33.49
CA THR A 713 -13.22 11.07 34.94
C THR A 713 -12.45 9.89 35.48
N MET A 714 -12.80 8.66 35.05
CA MET A 714 -12.09 7.47 35.51
C MET A 714 -10.63 7.48 35.05
N ASN A 715 -10.38 7.97 33.83
CA ASN A 715 -9.03 8.17 33.33
C ASN A 715 -8.21 9.12 34.20
N ILE A 716 -8.78 10.27 34.56
CA ILE A 716 -8.13 11.28 35.40
C ILE A 716 -7.86 10.71 36.80
N LEU A 717 -8.86 10.11 37.45
CA LEU A 717 -8.72 9.62 38.82
C LEU A 717 -7.68 8.49 38.92
N LEU A 718 -7.71 7.51 38.02
CA LEU A 718 -6.76 6.40 38.02
C LEU A 718 -5.32 6.88 37.76
N ASN A 719 -5.11 7.70 36.73
CA ASN A 719 -3.77 8.22 36.43
C ASN A 719 -3.22 9.05 37.60
N ARG A 720 -4.07 9.86 38.26
CA ARG A 720 -3.69 10.61 39.47
C ARG A 720 -3.42 9.72 40.68
N ALA A 721 -4.07 8.56 40.78
CA ALA A 721 -3.80 7.55 41.79
C ALA A 721 -2.56 6.66 41.46
N GLY A 722 -1.86 6.96 40.36
CA GLY A 722 -0.66 6.23 39.93
C GLY A 722 -0.96 4.93 39.16
N ILE A 723 -2.16 4.78 38.61
CA ILE A 723 -2.59 3.63 37.82
C ILE A 723 -2.77 4.08 36.38
N GLU A 724 -1.97 3.47 35.49
CA GLU A 724 -2.03 3.78 34.06
C GLU A 724 -3.43 3.44 33.52
N CYS A 725 -4.12 4.46 33.05
CA CYS A 725 -5.45 4.34 32.44
C CYS A 725 -5.47 5.08 31.11
N ILE A 726 -6.15 4.48 30.13
CA ILE A 726 -6.31 4.97 28.76
C ILE A 726 -7.81 5.08 28.47
N LYS A 727 -8.26 6.17 27.85
CA LYS A 727 -9.64 6.31 27.38
C LYS A 727 -9.77 5.77 25.95
N VAL A 728 -10.78 4.94 25.73
CA VAL A 728 -11.25 4.53 24.41
C VAL A 728 -12.38 5.48 24.01
N ALA A 729 -12.08 6.52 23.23
CA ALA A 729 -13.03 7.62 22.95
C ALA A 729 -13.98 7.35 21.76
N HIS A 730 -13.58 6.50 20.82
CA HIS A 730 -14.32 6.23 19.56
C HIS A 730 -14.77 4.77 19.45
N GLY A 731 -15.20 4.20 20.58
CA GLY A 731 -15.75 2.85 20.58
C GLY A 731 -17.19 2.80 20.11
N TRP A 732 -17.66 1.60 19.80
CA TRP A 732 -19.04 1.32 19.46
C TRP A 732 -19.62 0.26 20.40
N ALA A 733 -20.84 0.49 20.87
CA ALA A 733 -21.62 -0.44 21.70
C ALA A 733 -23.12 -0.36 21.36
N GLY A 734 -23.47 -0.47 20.08
CA GLY A 734 -24.83 -0.18 19.57
C GLY A 734 -25.09 1.32 19.32
N GLY A 735 -24.07 2.14 19.54
CA GLY A 735 -23.98 3.58 19.34
C GLY A 735 -22.56 4.03 19.70
N ALA A 736 -22.21 5.31 19.45
CA ALA A 736 -20.94 5.87 19.90
C ALA A 736 -20.82 5.73 21.43
N HIS A 737 -19.73 5.12 21.91
CA HIS A 737 -19.54 4.81 23.31
C HIS A 737 -18.06 4.92 23.70
N ALA A 738 -17.81 5.35 24.94
CA ALA A 738 -16.48 5.49 25.49
C ALA A 738 -16.35 4.71 26.79
N TRP A 739 -15.17 4.12 27.00
CA TRP A 739 -14.80 3.39 28.21
C TRP A 739 -13.27 3.46 28.43
N ASN A 740 -12.75 2.72 29.40
CA ASN A 740 -11.34 2.76 29.77
C ASN A 740 -10.61 1.44 29.54
N ILE A 741 -9.29 1.52 29.37
CA ILE A 741 -8.37 0.41 29.49
C ILE A 741 -7.41 0.74 30.62
N VAL A 742 -7.28 -0.16 31.59
CA VAL A 742 -6.51 0.03 32.81
C VAL A 742 -5.41 -1.02 32.88
N LYS A 743 -4.23 -0.59 33.30
CA LYS A 743 -3.09 -1.49 33.49
C LYS A 743 -2.98 -1.92 34.94
N ILE A 744 -3.16 -3.20 35.19
CA ILE A 744 -3.05 -3.82 36.51
C ILE A 744 -2.00 -4.93 36.42
N GLU A 745 -0.99 -4.85 37.28
CA GLU A 745 0.07 -5.86 37.39
C GLU A 745 0.77 -6.19 36.05
N GLY A 746 0.94 -5.18 35.20
CA GLY A 746 1.63 -5.29 33.91
C GLY A 746 0.75 -5.76 32.74
N LYS A 747 -0.52 -6.09 33.00
CA LYS A 747 -1.51 -6.46 31.98
C LYS A 747 -2.55 -5.38 31.80
N TYR A 748 -3.11 -5.30 30.60
CA TYR A 748 -4.18 -4.37 30.28
C TYR A 748 -5.53 -5.08 30.37
N TYR A 749 -6.52 -4.38 30.91
CA TYR A 749 -7.89 -4.86 30.99
C TYR A 749 -8.84 -3.72 30.65
N HIS A 750 -10.00 -4.06 30.08
CA HIS A 750 -11.03 -3.07 29.88
C HIS A 750 -11.84 -2.83 31.15
N LEU A 751 -12.24 -1.57 31.33
CA LEU A 751 -13.06 -1.08 32.42
C LEU A 751 -14.18 -0.19 31.86
N ASP A 752 -15.44 -0.55 32.09
CA ASP A 752 -16.59 0.30 31.72
C ASP A 752 -17.53 0.60 32.88
N CYS A 753 -17.22 1.69 33.60
CA CYS A 753 -18.04 2.24 34.67
C CYS A 753 -19.45 2.62 34.21
N THR A 754 -19.67 2.96 32.93
CA THR A 754 -20.97 3.40 32.44
C THR A 754 -21.99 2.26 32.45
N TRP A 755 -21.57 1.06 32.07
CA TRP A 755 -22.49 -0.08 32.04
C TRP A 755 -22.56 -0.80 33.39
N ASP A 756 -21.54 -0.64 34.23
CA ASP A 756 -21.60 -1.03 35.63
C ASP A 756 -22.44 -0.06 36.51
N THR A 757 -22.81 1.12 35.98
CA THR A 757 -23.75 2.09 36.61
C THR A 757 -25.21 1.96 36.15
N ILE A 758 -25.46 1.76 34.86
CA ILE A 758 -26.81 1.93 34.26
C ILE A 758 -27.75 0.73 34.52
N TYR A 759 -27.23 -0.49 34.69
CA TYR A 759 -28.09 -1.67 34.91
C TYR A 759 -28.73 -1.74 36.29
N THR A 760 -28.47 -0.75 37.15
CA THR A 760 -28.91 -0.71 38.53
C THR A 760 -29.64 0.61 38.76
N LYS A 761 -30.99 0.57 38.69
CA LYS A 761 -31.88 1.67 39.13
C LYS A 761 -31.37 2.26 40.45
N GLN A 762 -31.54 3.57 40.65
CA GLN A 762 -31.29 4.27 41.93
C GLN A 762 -31.55 3.35 43.14
N ASN A 763 -30.48 3.01 43.87
CA ASN A 763 -30.38 2.06 45.01
C ASN A 763 -30.07 0.57 44.72
N ALA A 764 -29.65 0.18 43.52
CA ALA A 764 -29.22 -1.21 43.26
C ALA A 764 -27.70 -1.43 43.46
N ALA A 765 -27.34 -2.68 43.78
CA ALA A 765 -25.99 -3.11 44.12
C ALA A 765 -25.00 -2.89 42.97
N LEU A 766 -23.73 -2.60 43.30
CA LEU A 766 -22.67 -2.41 42.30
C LEU A 766 -22.56 -3.63 41.36
N SER A 767 -22.51 -3.36 40.05
CA SER A 767 -22.13 -4.35 39.03
C SER A 767 -20.62 -4.32 38.81
N TYR A 768 -20.07 -5.49 38.45
CA TYR A 768 -18.68 -5.66 38.04
C TYR A 768 -18.60 -6.43 36.72
N LYS A 769 -19.67 -6.37 35.90
CA LYS A 769 -19.78 -7.15 34.65
C LYS A 769 -18.71 -6.69 33.65
N TYR A 770 -18.37 -5.40 33.65
CA TYR A 770 -17.38 -4.82 32.74
C TYR A 770 -16.15 -4.31 33.48
N PHE A 771 -15.86 -4.88 34.65
CA PHE A 771 -14.70 -4.57 35.46
C PHE A 771 -13.56 -5.56 35.15
N ASN A 772 -12.45 -5.06 34.64
CA ASN A 772 -11.26 -5.82 34.24
C ASN A 772 -11.55 -7.02 33.33
N VAL A 773 -12.15 -6.74 32.16
CA VAL A 773 -12.49 -7.76 31.16
C VAL A 773 -11.55 -7.73 29.96
N ASN A 774 -11.43 -8.86 29.27
CA ASN A 774 -10.54 -9.00 28.12
C ASN A 774 -11.20 -8.67 26.79
N ASP A 775 -10.37 -8.60 25.74
CA ASP A 775 -10.78 -8.32 24.37
C ASP A 775 -11.92 -9.24 23.89
N ALA A 776 -11.80 -10.54 24.19
CA ALA A 776 -12.74 -11.55 23.72
C ALA A 776 -14.12 -11.38 24.33
N PHE A 777 -14.18 -11.09 25.63
CA PHE A 777 -15.43 -10.80 26.33
C PHE A 777 -16.12 -9.57 25.75
N LEU A 778 -15.39 -8.46 25.60
CA LEU A 778 -15.97 -7.22 25.09
C LEU A 778 -16.47 -7.33 23.64
N LYS A 779 -15.75 -8.05 22.78
CA LYS A 779 -16.21 -8.38 21.42
C LYS A 779 -17.48 -9.24 21.45
N SER A 780 -17.57 -10.20 22.38
CA SER A 780 -18.77 -11.03 22.54
C SER A 780 -20.01 -10.24 22.99
N GLU A 781 -19.80 -9.12 23.69
CA GLU A 781 -20.85 -8.16 24.08
C GLU A 781 -21.15 -7.12 22.97
N GLY A 782 -20.67 -7.35 21.75
CA GLY A 782 -20.97 -6.53 20.57
C GLY A 782 -20.21 -5.22 20.49
N ARG A 783 -19.08 -5.10 21.20
CA ARG A 783 -18.28 -3.87 21.21
C ARG A 783 -17.16 -3.89 20.19
N THR A 784 -16.90 -2.74 19.57
CA THR A 784 -15.81 -2.56 18.61
C THR A 784 -15.02 -1.29 18.91
N TRP A 785 -13.70 -1.36 18.72
CA TRP A 785 -12.76 -0.25 18.87
C TRP A 785 -11.59 -0.46 17.91
N ASP A 786 -10.77 0.57 17.72
CA ASP A 786 -9.58 0.48 16.88
C ASP A 786 -8.46 -0.28 17.59
N THR A 787 -8.34 -1.59 17.34
CA THR A 787 -7.33 -2.45 17.98
C THR A 787 -5.89 -2.10 17.56
N THR A 788 -5.69 -1.23 16.57
CA THR A 788 -4.36 -0.74 16.20
C THR A 788 -3.89 0.42 17.07
N LYS A 789 -4.82 1.12 17.73
CA LYS A 789 -4.52 2.28 18.58
C LYS A 789 -4.38 1.95 20.07
N TYR A 790 -4.90 0.80 20.50
CA TYR A 790 -5.02 0.45 21.93
C TYR A 790 -4.31 -0.87 22.24
N PRO A 791 -3.77 -1.04 23.47
CA PRO A 791 -3.13 -2.29 23.86
C PRO A 791 -4.14 -3.45 23.94
N ILE A 792 -3.63 -4.67 23.75
CA ILE A 792 -4.43 -5.91 23.85
C ILE A 792 -4.79 -6.14 25.32
N CYS A 793 -6.06 -6.40 25.60
CA CYS A 793 -6.54 -6.75 26.94
C CYS A 793 -6.64 -8.27 27.12
N GLU A 794 -6.04 -8.81 28.20
CA GLU A 794 -5.85 -10.26 28.46
C GLU A 794 -6.94 -10.90 29.31
#